data_AF-A0AAV7KD75-F1
#
_entry.id   AF-A0AAV7KD75-F1
#
_cell.length_a   1.000
_cell.length_b   1.000
_cell.length_c   1.000
_cell.angle_alpha   90.00
_cell.angle_beta   90.00
_cell.angle_gamma   90.00
#
_symmetry.space_group_name_H-M   'P 1'
#
loop_
_entity.id
_entity.type
_entity.pdbx_description
1 polymer ?
#
loop_
_entity_poly.entity_id
_entity_poly.type
_entity_poly.pdbx_seq_one_letter_code
_entity_poly.pdbx_strand_id
1 'polypeptide(L)'
;MAHTKSSNTNFRAMKRIGYLLNFIYSLGYIVRFFHQLFYILKCQLNKLRGLETVTKIVWSDNEILNCSAVRLSRMIRSRSVTSELVVQTFIDRINEVNPVINAVVCDNFVQALKRAREIDAYLDGPTESFPSDLSPENAPLVGVPCSIKMSIFVTDMVNDVGVWCRRGRVASRDADVVVRLRKAGAIPLAVTNTSEFCFFWDSCNKVHGATNNPYNTQHTSGGSSSGEGALVAAQGSPFGIGTDGGGSIRMPAYFTGVYGHKCSPDMVSNDGQFPHIEDTRISITTGPLCRYPEDIGPVMRVISYSPFPEWSEIDASKLKIYYLLEPNISLSSSIDPVITERTRSLIDTLTTKCSMHVEPYDNKLFQWSLPIWTGTNLMHGDPSIDKQLLINDPTSKRINFGWELLKSFVCAANFNMFTNILALSQRRTKFNSNAGFNHKMYNVGQKLKQQLEDLLGDNGVLLFPSHPTTAPRHNMPQVMPTNFSFTAVFNAILMPVTQIPLGLSPDGLPLGVQLVAKQGNDHLTIALAEYISEVTKVGCTLPTVKMKKFSKKHKIRILLLSSLIIIVLILIGLSIAHEYPKQTAHFKRLVYLLYSKVIGDIAKRPITTNLSASDRLIFESCAPFYKEDHKVVKRVCPRNMRFRPANKANDVTALISFPGSGNTWMRQIMEEATGIYTGAIYCDEDLKRAGFLGEYLTSNAVIAIKTHLTDNRLINGKSGKSFDSVIFLTRNPYDAIIAEANREWTEDHTKVAQIEKFKDLKNWSEFVSKMSKIWEMTVRTWLQEDKPLLIVRYEDLKSDLLNQLKRILTFLKVPYTEDQLHCVLKANLDTFKRKNGSENEEKYKKYYYTDELVQYVNSTIENVRPILNKFSIFYL
;
A
#
# COMPACT_ATOMS: atom_id res chain seq x y z
N MET A 1 71.43 -10.32 10.29
CA MET A 1 70.42 -11.10 9.52
C MET A 1 69.00 -11.07 10.10
N ALA A 2 68.64 -10.12 10.98
CA ALA A 2 67.27 -10.04 11.55
C ALA A 2 66.37 -8.97 10.87
N HIS A 3 66.93 -8.06 10.06
CA HIS A 3 66.16 -6.98 9.44
C HIS A 3 65.55 -7.28 8.06
N THR A 4 65.80 -8.46 7.48
CA THR A 4 65.26 -8.85 6.16
C THR A 4 64.05 -9.80 6.23
N LYS A 5 63.64 -10.25 7.43
CA LYS A 5 62.46 -11.12 7.61
C LYS A 5 61.14 -10.38 7.89
N SER A 6 61.15 -9.12 8.37
CA SER A 6 59.91 -8.37 8.63
C SER A 6 59.37 -7.60 7.41
N SER A 7 60.21 -7.28 6.41
CA SER A 7 59.74 -6.64 5.17
C SER A 7 59.02 -7.61 4.25
N ASN A 8 59.43 -8.89 4.22
CA ASN A 8 58.83 -9.92 3.36
C ASN A 8 57.46 -10.42 3.85
N THR A 9 57.20 -10.34 5.16
CA THR A 9 55.89 -10.67 5.76
C THR A 9 54.87 -9.56 5.55
N ASN A 10 55.29 -8.29 5.64
CA ASN A 10 54.45 -7.13 5.30
C ASN A 10 54.13 -7.04 3.80
N PHE A 11 55.08 -7.40 2.92
CA PHE A 11 54.83 -7.43 1.48
C PHE A 11 53.90 -8.57 1.05
N ARG A 12 53.97 -9.74 1.71
CA ARG A 12 53.01 -10.85 1.49
C ARG A 12 51.62 -10.55 2.07
N ALA A 13 51.53 -9.82 3.18
CA ALA A 13 50.26 -9.35 3.74
C ALA A 13 49.61 -8.29 2.85
N MET A 14 50.37 -7.31 2.34
CA MET A 14 49.89 -6.33 1.37
C MET A 14 49.50 -6.96 0.03
N LYS A 15 50.25 -7.95 -0.48
CA LYS A 15 49.81 -8.74 -1.66
C LYS A 15 48.51 -9.48 -1.38
N ARG A 16 48.34 -10.12 -0.22
CA ARG A 16 47.08 -10.81 0.15
C ARG A 16 45.91 -9.84 0.32
N ILE A 17 46.12 -8.65 0.86
CA ILE A 17 45.11 -7.58 0.92
C ILE A 17 44.81 -7.04 -0.48
N GLY A 18 45.80 -6.88 -1.35
CA GLY A 18 45.64 -6.50 -2.75
C GLY A 18 44.90 -7.58 -3.57
N TYR A 19 45.18 -8.86 -3.34
CA TYR A 19 44.43 -9.97 -3.92
C TYR A 19 43.02 -10.08 -3.35
N LEU A 20 42.82 -9.80 -2.05
CA LEU A 20 41.49 -9.76 -1.43
C LEU A 20 40.67 -8.56 -1.92
N LEU A 21 41.29 -7.39 -2.10
CA LEU A 21 40.66 -6.22 -2.68
C LEU A 21 40.38 -6.44 -4.16
N ASN A 22 41.32 -6.97 -4.95
CA ASN A 22 41.06 -7.36 -6.34
C ASN A 22 40.04 -8.48 -6.45
N PHE A 23 39.98 -9.41 -5.50
CA PHE A 23 38.95 -10.44 -5.42
C PHE A 23 37.60 -9.84 -5.03
N ILE A 24 37.54 -8.86 -4.12
CA ILE A 24 36.31 -8.14 -3.76
C ILE A 24 35.87 -7.22 -4.91
N TYR A 25 36.78 -6.58 -5.63
CA TYR A 25 36.51 -5.79 -6.82
C TYR A 25 36.05 -6.69 -7.97
N SER A 26 36.72 -7.82 -8.21
CA SER A 26 36.35 -8.81 -9.23
C SER A 26 35.06 -9.54 -8.87
N LEU A 27 34.83 -9.87 -7.60
CA LEU A 27 33.55 -10.37 -7.07
C LEU A 27 32.49 -9.27 -7.14
N GLY A 28 32.86 -8.00 -7.00
CA GLY A 28 32.02 -6.85 -7.27
C GLY A 28 31.64 -6.74 -8.74
N TYR A 29 32.56 -7.02 -9.67
CA TYR A 29 32.29 -7.12 -11.11
C TYR A 29 31.47 -8.36 -11.47
N ILE A 30 31.71 -9.50 -10.83
CA ILE A 30 30.97 -10.74 -11.02
C ILE A 30 29.57 -10.63 -10.42
N VAL A 31 29.42 -10.04 -9.23
CA VAL A 31 28.13 -9.73 -8.62
C VAL A 31 27.42 -8.63 -9.42
N ARG A 32 28.11 -7.60 -9.93
CA ARG A 32 27.53 -6.62 -10.86
C ARG A 32 27.15 -7.27 -12.18
N PHE A 33 27.91 -8.23 -12.68
CA PHE A 33 27.65 -8.96 -13.92
C PHE A 33 26.47 -9.91 -13.75
N PHE A 34 26.42 -10.72 -12.69
CA PHE A 34 25.28 -11.60 -12.39
C PHE A 34 24.07 -10.81 -11.93
N HIS A 35 24.23 -9.66 -11.25
CA HIS A 35 23.15 -8.74 -10.95
C HIS A 35 22.66 -8.06 -12.22
N GLN A 36 23.53 -7.59 -13.11
CA GLN A 36 23.17 -7.05 -14.43
C GLN A 36 22.57 -8.13 -15.32
N LEU A 37 23.03 -9.37 -15.27
CA LEU A 37 22.51 -10.49 -16.07
C LEU A 37 21.16 -10.94 -15.53
N PHE A 38 21.02 -11.10 -14.21
CA PHE A 38 19.75 -11.35 -13.53
C PHE A 38 18.79 -10.17 -13.69
N TYR A 39 19.29 -8.93 -13.78
CA TYR A 39 18.51 -7.73 -14.02
C TYR A 39 18.14 -7.58 -15.49
N ILE A 40 19.01 -7.92 -16.44
CA ILE A 40 18.69 -8.01 -17.87
C ILE A 40 17.65 -9.12 -18.04
N LEU A 41 17.79 -10.27 -17.36
CA LEU A 41 16.79 -11.33 -17.34
C LEU A 41 15.48 -10.89 -16.67
N LYS A 42 15.51 -10.18 -15.54
CA LYS A 42 14.32 -9.64 -14.86
C LYS A 42 13.68 -8.49 -15.64
N CYS A 43 14.46 -7.69 -16.37
CA CYS A 43 14.03 -6.57 -17.19
C CYS A 43 13.54 -7.05 -18.56
N GLN A 44 14.07 -8.15 -19.09
CA GLN A 44 13.51 -8.91 -20.21
C GLN A 44 12.24 -9.64 -19.77
N LEU A 45 12.22 -10.29 -18.59
CA LEU A 45 11.02 -10.87 -17.98
C LEU A 45 9.97 -9.80 -17.61
N ASN A 46 10.37 -8.58 -17.26
CA ASN A 46 9.47 -7.44 -17.02
C ASN A 46 9.10 -6.71 -18.31
N LYS A 47 9.90 -6.76 -19.38
CA LYS A 47 9.48 -6.41 -20.75
C LYS A 47 8.49 -7.44 -21.29
N LEU A 48 8.63 -8.71 -20.91
CA LEU A 48 7.74 -9.83 -21.27
C LEU A 48 6.49 -9.92 -20.37
N ARG A 49 6.56 -9.49 -19.10
CA ARG A 49 5.42 -9.25 -18.19
C ARG A 49 4.77 -7.89 -18.43
N GLY A 50 5.51 -6.93 -18.98
CA GLY A 50 5.11 -5.58 -19.38
C GLY A 50 4.27 -5.52 -20.66
N LEU A 51 3.41 -6.53 -20.85
CA LEU A 51 2.12 -6.35 -21.50
C LEU A 51 1.07 -5.88 -20.47
N GLU A 52 1.49 -5.33 -19.34
CA GLU A 52 0.67 -4.43 -18.53
C GLU A 52 0.36 -3.19 -19.37
N THR A 53 -0.92 -2.91 -19.54
CA THR A 53 -1.41 -1.73 -20.25
C THR A 53 -0.81 -0.49 -19.60
N VAL A 54 0.01 0.25 -20.35
CA VAL A 54 0.42 1.61 -19.97
C VAL A 54 -0.86 2.39 -19.76
N THR A 55 -1.15 2.69 -18.50
CA THR A 55 -2.31 3.47 -18.13
C THR A 55 -1.79 4.83 -17.74
N LYS A 56 -2.33 5.87 -18.38
CA LYS A 56 -2.09 7.25 -18.00
C LYS A 56 -3.35 7.74 -17.33
N ILE A 57 -3.22 8.35 -16.16
CA ILE A 57 -4.34 9.01 -15.52
C ILE A 57 -4.63 10.29 -16.30
N VAL A 58 -5.90 10.49 -16.61
CA VAL A 58 -6.39 11.71 -17.25
C VAL A 58 -7.02 12.58 -16.18
N TRP A 59 -6.76 13.88 -16.25
CA TRP A 59 -7.42 14.83 -15.34
C TRP A 59 -8.92 14.92 -15.62
N SER A 60 -9.67 15.05 -14.53
CA SER A 60 -11.07 15.41 -14.59
C SER A 60 -11.22 16.91 -14.82
N ASP A 61 -12.18 17.28 -15.66
CA ASP A 61 -12.58 18.68 -15.90
C ASP A 61 -13.41 19.26 -14.74
N ASN A 62 -13.68 18.47 -13.69
CA ASN A 62 -14.40 18.92 -12.50
C ASN A 62 -13.68 20.11 -11.84
N GLU A 63 -14.41 21.21 -11.63
CA GLU A 63 -13.85 22.46 -11.11
C GLU A 63 -13.26 22.31 -9.70
N ILE A 64 -13.92 21.57 -8.80
CA ILE A 64 -13.45 21.33 -7.42
C ILE A 64 -12.11 20.60 -7.44
N LEU A 65 -11.98 19.57 -8.29
CA LEU A 65 -10.72 18.82 -8.46
C LEU A 65 -9.61 19.66 -9.09
N ASN A 66 -9.91 20.83 -9.66
CA ASN A 66 -8.92 21.74 -10.26
C ASN A 66 -8.65 22.99 -9.41
N CYS A 67 -9.19 23.05 -8.19
CA CYS A 67 -8.89 24.14 -7.26
C CYS A 67 -7.65 23.83 -6.39
N SER A 68 -6.94 24.90 -6.02
CA SER A 68 -5.95 24.88 -4.95
C SER A 68 -6.62 24.67 -3.59
N ALA A 69 -5.86 24.19 -2.61
CA ALA A 69 -6.35 23.99 -1.24
C ALA A 69 -6.86 25.30 -0.63
N VAL A 70 -6.12 26.41 -0.84
CA VAL A 70 -6.55 27.73 -0.36
C VAL A 70 -7.82 28.23 -1.06
N ARG A 71 -7.98 27.97 -2.36
CA ARG A 71 -9.21 28.33 -3.07
C ARG A 71 -10.40 27.51 -2.57
N LEU A 72 -10.23 26.21 -2.35
CA LEU A 72 -11.27 25.35 -1.78
C LEU A 72 -11.73 25.85 -0.40
N SER A 73 -10.78 26.19 0.48
CA SER A 73 -11.08 26.77 1.80
C SER A 73 -11.93 28.05 1.69
N ARG A 74 -11.57 28.97 0.79
CA ARG A 74 -12.36 30.20 0.54
C ARG A 74 -13.76 29.89 -0.01
N MET A 75 -13.88 28.94 -0.93
CA MET A 75 -15.16 28.56 -1.52
C MET A 75 -16.10 27.90 -0.49
N ILE A 76 -15.55 27.06 0.40
CA ILE A 76 -16.30 26.44 1.51
C ILE A 76 -16.77 27.52 2.48
N ARG A 77 -15.87 28.41 2.87
CA ARG A 77 -16.14 29.51 3.79
C ARG A 77 -17.20 30.49 3.28
N SER A 78 -17.14 30.84 2.00
CA SER A 78 -18.11 31.74 1.35
C SER A 78 -19.44 31.07 1.00
N ARG A 79 -19.61 29.78 1.31
CA ARG A 79 -20.77 28.97 0.93
C ARG A 79 -21.00 28.84 -0.58
N SER A 80 -19.95 29.06 -1.37
CA SER A 80 -19.98 28.75 -2.80
C SER A 80 -20.06 27.24 -3.05
N VAL A 81 -19.47 26.44 -2.15
CA VAL A 81 -19.60 24.98 -2.08
C VAL A 81 -19.65 24.54 -0.62
N THR A 82 -20.17 23.34 -0.34
CA THR A 82 -20.12 22.71 0.99
C THR A 82 -18.85 21.87 1.15
N SER A 83 -18.32 21.75 2.37
CA SER A 83 -17.19 20.83 2.66
C SER A 83 -17.55 19.39 2.32
N GLU A 84 -18.79 18.93 2.58
CA GLU A 84 -19.24 17.58 2.25
C GLU A 84 -19.10 17.29 0.74
N LEU A 85 -19.58 18.20 -0.11
CA LEU A 85 -19.44 18.10 -1.56
C LEU A 85 -17.96 18.03 -1.98
N VAL A 86 -17.09 18.88 -1.41
CA VAL A 86 -15.66 18.87 -1.72
C VAL A 86 -15.04 17.53 -1.34
N VAL A 87 -15.25 17.06 -0.11
CA VAL A 87 -14.73 15.78 0.38
C VAL A 87 -15.25 14.61 -0.46
N GLN A 88 -16.55 14.56 -0.76
CA GLN A 88 -17.15 13.52 -1.60
C GLN A 88 -16.52 13.51 -3.01
N THR A 89 -16.28 14.69 -3.59
CA THR A 89 -15.67 14.80 -4.93
C THR A 89 -14.26 14.21 -4.95
N PHE A 90 -13.44 14.45 -3.91
CA PHE A 90 -12.12 13.84 -3.79
C PHE A 90 -12.20 12.33 -3.50
N ILE A 91 -13.17 11.86 -2.70
CA ILE A 91 -13.41 10.41 -2.48
C ILE A 91 -13.71 9.70 -3.80
N ASP A 92 -14.61 10.25 -4.61
CA ASP A 92 -14.98 9.68 -5.90
C ASP A 92 -13.75 9.61 -6.82
N ARG A 93 -12.93 10.66 -6.81
CA ARG A 93 -11.69 10.68 -7.58
C ARG A 93 -10.67 9.64 -7.10
N ILE A 94 -10.48 9.47 -5.79
CA ILE A 94 -9.61 8.42 -5.24
C ILE A 94 -10.12 7.04 -5.67
N ASN A 95 -11.42 6.79 -5.59
CA ASN A 95 -12.03 5.52 -6.00
C ASN A 95 -11.82 5.21 -7.49
N GLU A 96 -11.69 6.24 -8.33
CA GLU A 96 -11.37 6.12 -9.75
C GLU A 96 -9.88 5.80 -9.99
N VAL A 97 -8.97 6.58 -9.39
CA VAL A 97 -7.54 6.53 -9.76
C VAL A 97 -6.74 5.52 -8.95
N ASN A 98 -7.09 5.28 -7.68
CA ASN A 98 -6.28 4.45 -6.78
C ASN A 98 -6.13 2.98 -7.23
N PRO A 99 -7.14 2.32 -7.84
CA PRO A 99 -6.95 0.98 -8.40
C PRO A 99 -5.84 0.88 -9.46
N VAL A 100 -5.47 2.01 -10.09
CA VAL A 100 -4.43 2.09 -11.12
C VAL A 100 -3.08 2.48 -10.50
N ILE A 101 -3.07 3.46 -9.60
CA ILE A 101 -1.82 4.04 -9.07
C ILE A 101 -1.35 3.43 -7.74
N ASN A 102 -2.23 2.77 -6.99
CA ASN A 102 -1.93 2.15 -5.70
C ASN A 102 -1.19 3.11 -4.73
N ALA A 103 -1.78 4.29 -4.56
CA ALA A 103 -1.24 5.39 -3.76
C ALA A 103 -1.84 5.42 -2.34
N VAL A 104 -3.12 5.10 -2.16
CA VAL A 104 -3.82 5.01 -0.87
C VAL A 104 -3.78 3.58 -0.36
N VAL A 105 -3.35 3.40 0.89
CA VAL A 105 -3.30 2.09 1.57
C VAL A 105 -4.39 1.94 2.62
N CYS A 106 -4.92 3.04 3.16
CA CYS A 106 -5.98 3.06 4.14
C CYS A 106 -6.79 4.36 3.97
N ASP A 107 -8.10 4.25 3.74
CA ASP A 107 -8.99 5.40 3.62
C ASP A 107 -9.61 5.79 4.98
N ASN A 108 -10.07 7.04 5.07
CA ASN A 108 -10.80 7.59 6.23
C ASN A 108 -12.14 8.22 5.80
N PHE A 109 -12.76 7.71 4.73
CA PHE A 109 -13.86 8.40 4.03
C PHE A 109 -15.08 8.66 4.92
N VAL A 110 -15.46 7.69 5.76
CA VAL A 110 -16.62 7.81 6.65
C VAL A 110 -16.42 8.93 7.68
N GLN A 111 -15.26 8.97 8.34
CA GLN A 111 -14.99 10.01 9.32
C GLN A 111 -14.76 11.37 8.65
N ALA A 112 -14.14 11.38 7.46
CA ALA A 112 -13.93 12.59 6.69
C ALA A 112 -15.26 13.26 6.30
N LEU A 113 -16.23 12.49 5.78
CA LEU A 113 -17.57 13.01 5.45
C LEU A 113 -18.33 13.46 6.69
N LYS A 114 -18.22 12.73 7.81
CA LYS A 114 -18.81 13.17 9.08
C LYS A 114 -18.24 14.54 9.49
N ARG A 115 -16.91 14.69 9.46
CA ARG A 115 -16.24 15.94 9.82
C ARG A 115 -16.61 17.09 8.90
N ALA A 116 -16.73 16.81 7.59
CA ALA A 116 -17.16 17.79 6.60
C ALA A 116 -18.56 18.34 6.91
N ARG A 117 -19.52 17.45 7.22
CA ARG A 117 -20.88 17.84 7.65
C ARG A 117 -20.91 18.66 8.92
N GLU A 118 -20.05 18.33 9.90
CA GLU A 118 -19.95 19.12 11.13
C GLU A 118 -19.43 20.54 10.86
N ILE A 119 -18.45 20.69 9.96
CA ILE A 119 -17.94 22.00 9.51
C ILE A 119 -19.03 22.76 8.76
N ASP A 120 -19.76 22.10 7.87
CA ASP A 120 -20.88 22.71 7.17
C ASP A 120 -21.98 23.15 8.16
N ALA A 121 -22.37 22.32 9.13
CA ALA A 121 -23.37 22.74 10.12
C ALA A 121 -22.92 23.96 10.93
N TYR A 122 -21.64 24.03 11.33
CA TYR A 122 -21.10 25.18 12.07
C TYR A 122 -21.10 26.48 11.25
N LEU A 123 -20.77 26.39 9.97
CA LEU A 123 -20.75 27.55 9.08
C LEU A 123 -22.17 28.05 8.71
N ASP A 124 -23.22 27.24 8.91
CA ASP A 124 -24.64 27.64 8.70
C ASP A 124 -25.23 28.31 9.95
N GLY A 125 -24.68 27.99 11.12
CA GLY A 125 -25.00 28.65 12.38
C GLY A 125 -24.13 28.09 13.52
N PRO A 126 -23.75 28.91 14.51
CA PRO A 126 -22.98 28.42 15.66
C PRO A 126 -23.75 27.31 16.36
N THR A 127 -23.14 26.12 16.47
CA THR A 127 -23.70 24.99 17.22
C THR A 127 -22.86 24.74 18.47
N GLU A 128 -23.49 24.41 19.60
CA GLU A 128 -22.78 24.09 20.86
C GLU A 128 -21.84 22.87 20.73
N SER A 129 -22.02 22.05 19.68
CA SER A 129 -21.27 20.83 19.41
C SER A 129 -19.88 21.01 18.81
N PHE A 130 -19.46 22.24 18.47
CA PHE A 130 -18.21 22.47 17.73
C PHE A 130 -17.32 23.54 18.40
N PRO A 131 -16.26 23.15 19.12
CA PRO A 131 -15.50 24.06 19.98
C PRO A 131 -14.38 24.86 19.29
N SER A 132 -14.30 24.91 17.95
CA SER A 132 -13.20 25.61 17.26
C SER A 132 -13.65 26.88 16.56
N ASP A 133 -12.98 27.99 16.87
CA ASP A 133 -13.02 29.20 16.04
C ASP A 133 -12.54 28.86 14.63
N LEU A 134 -13.46 28.94 13.66
CA LEU A 134 -13.16 28.70 12.25
C LEU A 134 -12.81 29.99 11.50
N SER A 135 -12.43 31.08 12.15
CA SER A 135 -11.93 32.30 11.51
C SER A 135 -10.83 32.01 10.46
N PRO A 136 -10.66 32.85 9.42
CA PRO A 136 -9.59 32.67 8.43
C PRO A 136 -8.20 32.51 9.04
N GLU A 137 -7.94 33.19 10.15
CA GLU A 137 -6.67 33.16 10.89
C GLU A 137 -6.43 31.82 11.57
N ASN A 138 -7.47 31.23 12.18
CA ASN A 138 -7.36 29.99 12.96
C ASN A 138 -7.65 28.72 12.13
N ALA A 139 -8.46 28.82 11.07
CA ALA A 139 -8.81 27.72 10.18
C ALA A 139 -8.58 28.04 8.69
N PRO A 140 -7.32 28.30 8.28
CA PRO A 140 -7.00 28.64 6.89
C PRO A 140 -7.30 27.52 5.89
N LEU A 141 -7.50 26.27 6.36
CA LEU A 141 -7.78 25.08 5.54
C LEU A 141 -9.16 24.47 5.85
N VAL A 142 -10.12 25.29 6.28
CA VAL A 142 -11.44 24.83 6.71
C VAL A 142 -12.11 23.94 5.66
N GLY A 143 -12.44 22.71 6.07
CA GLY A 143 -13.18 21.74 5.26
C GLY A 143 -12.40 21.15 4.08
N VAL A 144 -11.10 21.44 3.94
CA VAL A 144 -10.27 20.96 2.83
C VAL A 144 -9.75 19.54 3.14
N PRO A 145 -9.95 18.54 2.25
CA PRO A 145 -9.39 17.22 2.44
C PRO A 145 -7.87 17.21 2.22
N CYS A 146 -7.15 16.32 2.90
CA CYS A 146 -5.71 16.11 2.69
C CYS A 146 -5.30 14.65 2.83
N SER A 147 -4.17 14.28 2.24
CA SER A 147 -3.56 12.96 2.39
C SER A 147 -2.33 13.00 3.30
N ILE A 148 -2.08 11.92 4.03
CA ILE A 148 -0.99 11.83 5.01
C ILE A 148 -0.15 10.58 4.73
N LYS A 149 1.17 10.74 4.65
CA LYS A 149 2.07 9.59 4.42
C LYS A 149 1.99 8.60 5.57
N MET A 150 1.95 7.29 5.26
CA MET A 150 1.81 6.21 6.25
C MET A 150 2.85 6.20 7.37
N SER A 151 4.01 6.85 7.21
CA SER A 151 4.97 7.00 8.31
C SER A 151 4.47 7.91 9.42
N ILE A 152 3.60 8.88 9.12
CA ILE A 152 3.06 9.87 10.04
C ILE A 152 1.80 9.28 10.68
N PHE A 153 1.68 9.38 12.01
CA PHE A 153 0.57 8.78 12.74
C PHE A 153 -0.74 9.52 12.48
N VAL A 154 -1.76 8.78 12.07
CA VAL A 154 -3.16 9.24 12.06
C VAL A 154 -3.95 8.21 12.87
N THR A 155 -4.67 8.66 13.89
CA THR A 155 -5.39 7.82 14.84
C THR A 155 -6.29 6.83 14.10
N ASP A 156 -6.25 5.57 14.50
CA ASP A 156 -7.00 4.44 13.94
C ASP A 156 -6.67 4.09 12.48
N MET A 157 -5.61 4.66 11.90
CA MET A 157 -5.15 4.35 10.54
C MET A 157 -3.83 3.57 10.53
N VAL A 158 -3.57 2.86 9.41
CA VAL A 158 -2.39 2.00 9.25
C VAL A 158 -1.08 2.79 9.36
N ASN A 159 -0.10 2.21 10.08
CA ASN A 159 1.27 2.71 10.27
C ASN A 159 2.30 1.54 10.23
N ASP A 160 2.11 0.59 9.33
CA ASP A 160 3.08 -0.51 9.17
C ASP A 160 4.32 -0.11 8.37
N VAL A 161 4.25 0.99 7.61
CA VAL A 161 5.34 1.60 6.84
C VAL A 161 5.94 0.61 5.83
N GLY A 162 5.09 -0.27 5.28
CA GLY A 162 5.50 -1.28 4.32
C GLY A 162 6.42 -2.36 4.89
N VAL A 163 6.52 -2.47 6.23
CA VAL A 163 7.39 -3.43 6.91
C VAL A 163 6.62 -4.73 7.19
N TRP A 164 7.10 -5.84 6.63
CA TRP A 164 6.42 -7.14 6.68
C TRP A 164 6.01 -7.62 8.08
N CYS A 165 6.85 -7.43 9.09
CA CYS A 165 6.55 -7.84 10.47
C CYS A 165 5.68 -6.84 11.24
N ARG A 166 5.43 -5.65 10.69
CA ARG A 166 4.55 -4.62 11.27
C ARG A 166 3.19 -4.56 10.58
N ARG A 167 2.91 -5.46 9.63
CA ARG A 167 1.67 -5.44 8.84
C ARG A 167 0.43 -5.36 9.73
N GLY A 168 -0.48 -4.45 9.37
CA GLY A 168 -1.71 -4.22 10.11
C GLY A 168 -1.55 -3.42 11.41
N ARG A 169 -0.35 -2.91 11.73
CA ARG A 169 -0.18 -1.95 12.83
C ARG A 169 -0.96 -0.68 12.51
N VAL A 170 -1.70 -0.19 13.50
CA VAL A 170 -2.47 1.05 13.45
C VAL A 170 -1.91 2.04 14.47
N ALA A 171 -1.96 3.33 14.13
CA ALA A 171 -1.53 4.39 15.04
C ALA A 171 -2.60 4.64 16.10
N SER A 172 -2.18 4.78 17.36
CA SER A 172 -3.06 4.99 18.51
C SER A 172 -3.36 6.46 18.81
N ARG A 173 -2.70 7.38 18.12
CA ARG A 173 -2.85 8.83 18.26
C ARG A 173 -2.50 9.53 16.96
N ASP A 174 -2.89 10.78 16.86
CA ASP A 174 -2.43 11.65 15.79
C ASP A 174 -0.99 12.09 16.05
N ALA A 175 -0.24 12.21 14.96
CA ALA A 175 1.01 12.93 14.95
C ALA A 175 0.75 14.41 15.22
N ASP A 176 1.78 15.05 15.70
CA ASP A 176 1.82 16.44 16.07
C ASP A 176 1.41 17.35 14.89
N VAL A 177 1.92 17.05 13.69
CA VAL A 177 1.52 17.70 12.43
C VAL A 177 0.04 17.50 12.07
N VAL A 178 -0.52 16.31 12.35
CA VAL A 178 -1.93 15.98 12.04
C VAL A 178 -2.87 16.73 12.99
N VAL A 179 -2.50 16.87 14.27
CA VAL A 179 -3.23 17.69 15.23
C VAL A 179 -3.34 19.14 14.74
N ARG A 180 -2.24 19.73 14.23
CA ARG A 180 -2.24 21.10 13.70
C ARG A 180 -3.13 21.24 12.46
N LEU A 181 -3.07 20.29 11.53
CA LEU A 181 -3.93 20.28 10.34
C LEU A 181 -5.42 20.23 10.72
N ARG A 182 -5.81 19.36 11.65
CA ARG A 182 -7.19 19.26 12.11
C ARG A 182 -7.66 20.55 12.81
N LYS A 183 -6.79 21.18 13.61
CA LYS A 183 -7.06 22.49 14.23
C LYS A 183 -7.27 23.58 13.19
N ALA A 184 -6.50 23.57 12.10
CA ALA A 184 -6.65 24.47 10.97
C ALA A 184 -7.87 24.16 10.07
N GLY A 185 -8.70 23.18 10.45
CA GLY A 185 -9.91 22.79 9.76
C GLY A 185 -9.73 21.80 8.59
N ALA A 186 -8.50 21.33 8.34
CA ALA A 186 -8.25 20.33 7.30
C ALA A 186 -8.75 18.94 7.73
N ILE A 187 -9.08 18.11 6.75
CA ILE A 187 -9.70 16.78 6.95
C ILE A 187 -8.78 15.69 6.37
N PRO A 188 -8.04 14.93 7.21
CA PRO A 188 -7.29 13.76 6.76
C PRO A 188 -8.23 12.71 6.12
N LEU A 189 -8.06 12.52 4.81
CA LEU A 189 -8.93 11.71 3.96
C LEU A 189 -8.41 10.27 3.78
N ALA A 190 -7.09 10.13 3.72
CA ALA A 190 -6.43 8.86 3.43
C ALA A 190 -4.99 8.86 3.93
N VAL A 191 -4.51 7.66 4.24
CA VAL A 191 -3.10 7.38 4.46
C VAL A 191 -2.49 6.75 3.21
N THR A 192 -1.34 7.29 2.79
CA THR A 192 -0.71 6.93 1.51
C THR A 192 0.51 6.01 1.66
N ASN A 193 0.79 5.28 0.60
CA ASN A 193 1.86 4.30 0.52
C ASN A 193 3.25 4.95 0.60
N THR A 194 4.23 4.17 1.07
CA THR A 194 5.62 4.59 1.23
C THR A 194 6.58 3.43 0.93
N SER A 195 7.85 3.73 0.69
CA SER A 195 8.90 2.71 0.71
C SER A 195 8.97 2.01 2.07
N GLU A 196 9.39 0.75 2.08
CA GLU A 196 9.65 -0.04 3.28
C GLU A 196 10.59 0.71 4.24
N PHE A 197 10.17 0.93 5.50
CA PHE A 197 10.87 1.78 6.50
C PHE A 197 11.12 3.24 6.08
N CYS A 198 10.44 3.73 5.04
CA CYS A 198 10.80 4.98 4.37
C CYS A 198 12.23 4.98 3.77
N PHE A 199 12.87 3.83 3.66
CA PHE A 199 14.18 3.69 3.04
C PHE A 199 14.03 3.42 1.55
N PHE A 200 14.94 4.02 0.80
CA PHE A 200 15.01 3.94 -0.66
C PHE A 200 13.96 4.77 -1.40
N TRP A 201 14.34 5.22 -2.59
CA TRP A 201 13.57 6.15 -3.41
C TRP A 201 12.74 5.47 -4.51
N ASP A 202 12.72 4.13 -4.54
CA ASP A 202 11.74 3.34 -5.28
C ASP A 202 10.72 2.79 -4.29
N SER A 203 9.55 3.41 -4.21
CA SER A 203 8.52 3.01 -3.26
C SER A 203 7.74 1.79 -3.74
N CYS A 204 8.38 0.65 -3.57
CA CYS A 204 7.78 -0.67 -3.58
C CYS A 204 8.00 -1.29 -2.20
N ASN A 205 6.98 -1.90 -1.61
CA ASN A 205 7.14 -2.63 -0.35
C ASN A 205 6.40 -3.97 -0.41
N LYS A 206 6.72 -4.86 0.53
CA LYS A 206 6.21 -6.25 0.56
C LYS A 206 4.82 -6.38 1.19
N VAL A 207 4.20 -5.28 1.59
CA VAL A 207 2.90 -5.24 2.23
C VAL A 207 1.83 -4.76 1.25
N HIS A 208 2.04 -3.55 0.73
CA HIS A 208 1.09 -2.80 -0.10
C HIS A 208 1.51 -2.75 -1.57
N GLY A 209 2.68 -3.27 -1.93
CA GLY A 209 3.18 -3.26 -3.31
C GLY A 209 3.81 -1.92 -3.72
N ALA A 210 3.84 -1.66 -5.02
CA ALA A 210 4.42 -0.44 -5.60
C ALA A 210 3.35 0.62 -5.88
N THR A 211 3.71 1.89 -5.70
CA THR A 211 2.90 3.03 -6.18
C THR A 211 3.32 3.40 -7.59
N ASN A 212 2.39 3.32 -8.54
CA ASN A 212 2.63 3.56 -9.95
C ASN A 212 2.50 5.05 -10.29
N ASN A 213 3.34 5.52 -11.21
CA ASN A 213 3.34 6.92 -11.62
C ASN A 213 2.08 7.26 -12.45
N PRO A 214 1.31 8.31 -12.11
CA PRO A 214 0.11 8.69 -12.85
C PRO A 214 0.33 9.00 -14.34
N TYR A 215 1.54 9.43 -14.71
CA TYR A 215 1.94 9.72 -16.10
C TYR A 215 2.19 8.46 -16.93
N ASN A 216 2.63 7.39 -16.26
CA ASN A 216 2.91 6.10 -16.87
C ASN A 216 3.07 5.03 -15.78
N THR A 217 2.12 4.10 -15.69
CA THR A 217 2.11 3.07 -14.64
C THR A 217 3.30 2.12 -14.64
N GLN A 218 4.16 2.12 -15.66
CA GLN A 218 5.40 1.33 -15.66
C GLN A 218 6.55 2.00 -14.91
N HIS A 219 6.36 3.25 -14.47
CA HIS A 219 7.38 4.10 -13.87
C HIS A 219 7.12 4.31 -12.39
N THR A 220 8.22 4.49 -11.64
CA THR A 220 8.14 4.80 -10.21
C THR A 220 7.60 6.21 -10.00
N SER A 221 6.86 6.40 -8.91
CA SER A 221 6.44 7.72 -8.44
C SER A 221 7.49 8.38 -7.56
N GLY A 222 8.68 7.79 -7.42
CA GLY A 222 9.70 8.21 -6.47
C GLY A 222 9.49 7.63 -5.09
N GLY A 223 10.27 8.11 -4.12
CA GLY A 223 10.15 7.67 -2.76
C GLY A 223 11.00 8.47 -1.77
N SER A 224 10.72 8.37 -0.48
CA SER A 224 9.75 7.43 0.10
C SER A 224 8.30 7.90 0.13
N SER A 225 7.98 9.17 -0.15
CA SER A 225 6.59 9.69 -0.12
C SER A 225 5.86 9.49 -1.46
N SER A 226 5.93 8.29 -2.04
CA SER A 226 5.39 8.01 -3.38
C SER A 226 3.90 8.17 -3.49
N GLY A 227 3.17 7.71 -2.47
CA GLY A 227 1.72 7.77 -2.43
C GLY A 227 1.24 9.21 -2.46
N GLU A 228 1.90 10.11 -1.73
CA GLU A 228 1.59 11.54 -1.75
C GLU A 228 1.77 12.15 -3.15
N GLY A 229 2.96 11.98 -3.75
CA GLY A 229 3.23 12.54 -5.09
C GLY A 229 2.23 12.03 -6.13
N ALA A 230 1.98 10.72 -6.15
CA ALA A 230 1.06 10.10 -7.11
C ALA A 230 -0.40 10.53 -6.89
N LEU A 231 -0.87 10.57 -5.64
CA LEU A 231 -2.26 10.90 -5.33
C LEU A 231 -2.56 12.38 -5.61
N VAL A 232 -1.65 13.27 -5.22
CA VAL A 232 -1.77 14.71 -5.47
C VAL A 232 -1.75 14.98 -6.98
N ALA A 233 -0.82 14.39 -7.73
CA ALA A 233 -0.77 14.53 -9.19
C ALA A 233 -2.04 14.00 -9.89
N ALA A 234 -2.65 12.93 -9.36
CA ALA A 234 -3.85 12.32 -9.90
C ALA A 234 -5.17 13.03 -9.52
N GLN A 235 -5.12 14.20 -8.86
CA GLN A 235 -6.27 14.92 -8.30
C GLN A 235 -7.02 14.14 -7.20
N GLY A 236 -6.39 13.13 -6.58
CA GLY A 236 -6.98 12.39 -5.47
C GLY A 236 -6.88 13.14 -4.13
N SER A 237 -6.02 14.16 -4.04
CA SER A 237 -5.91 15.06 -2.90
C SER A 237 -5.43 16.43 -3.37
N PRO A 238 -5.91 17.57 -2.82
CA PRO A 238 -5.41 18.89 -3.19
C PRO A 238 -3.96 19.11 -2.72
N PHE A 239 -3.61 18.58 -1.54
CA PHE A 239 -2.25 18.54 -1.02
C PHE A 239 -2.04 17.29 -0.14
N GLY A 240 -0.77 17.00 0.14
CA GLY A 240 -0.35 15.84 0.90
C GLY A 240 0.80 16.17 1.85
N ILE A 241 0.97 15.41 2.93
CA ILE A 241 2.08 15.58 3.87
C ILE A 241 3.04 14.40 3.81
N GLY A 242 4.30 14.68 3.50
CA GLY A 242 5.38 13.71 3.42
C GLY A 242 6.53 13.98 4.38
N THR A 243 7.55 13.14 4.30
CA THR A 243 8.79 13.28 5.07
C THR A 243 10.02 13.13 4.16
N ASP A 244 11.10 13.84 4.47
CA ASP A 244 12.31 13.97 3.64
C ASP A 244 13.59 13.95 4.48
N GLY A 245 14.34 12.84 4.39
CA GLY A 245 15.69 12.66 4.96
C GLY A 245 16.82 12.56 3.93
N GLY A 246 16.46 12.53 2.64
CA GLY A 246 17.40 12.32 1.54
C GLY A 246 16.79 12.59 0.17
N GLY A 247 15.73 13.40 0.12
CA GLY A 247 14.91 13.71 -1.07
C GLY A 247 13.52 13.10 -1.09
N SER A 248 13.03 12.56 0.03
CA SER A 248 11.78 11.79 0.04
C SER A 248 10.49 12.61 -0.12
N ILE A 249 10.54 13.95 -0.16
CA ILE A 249 9.46 14.82 -0.65
C ILE A 249 9.76 15.25 -2.08
N ARG A 250 11.01 15.66 -2.33
CA ARG A 250 11.44 16.28 -3.60
C ARG A 250 11.50 15.31 -4.77
N MET A 251 11.94 14.07 -4.57
CA MET A 251 11.96 13.04 -5.62
C MET A 251 10.55 12.64 -6.05
N PRO A 252 9.59 12.34 -5.13
CA PRO A 252 8.21 12.14 -5.54
C PRO A 252 7.63 13.35 -6.26
N ALA A 253 7.85 14.56 -5.76
CA ALA A 253 7.40 15.78 -6.41
C ALA A 253 7.96 15.92 -7.84
N TYR A 254 9.27 15.72 -8.02
CA TYR A 254 9.93 15.72 -9.33
C TYR A 254 9.34 14.68 -10.28
N PHE A 255 9.20 13.42 -9.86
CA PHE A 255 8.74 12.34 -10.75
C PHE A 255 7.24 12.39 -11.07
N THR A 256 6.44 13.06 -10.25
CA THR A 256 4.99 13.21 -10.44
C THR A 256 4.58 14.62 -10.84
N GLY A 257 5.54 15.51 -11.10
CA GLY A 257 5.29 16.85 -11.62
C GLY A 257 4.53 17.77 -10.67
N VAL A 258 4.51 17.47 -9.37
CA VAL A 258 3.91 18.33 -8.35
C VAL A 258 4.99 19.18 -7.68
N TYR A 259 4.56 20.19 -6.93
CA TYR A 259 5.45 20.94 -6.05
C TYR A 259 5.68 20.16 -4.76
N GLY A 260 6.86 20.31 -4.17
CA GLY A 260 7.16 19.69 -2.87
C GLY A 260 8.17 20.52 -2.10
N HIS A 261 7.92 20.74 -0.81
CA HIS A 261 8.78 21.57 0.02
C HIS A 261 9.42 20.76 1.15
N LYS A 262 10.74 20.76 1.18
CA LYS A 262 11.56 20.26 2.28
C LYS A 262 12.01 21.45 3.12
N CYS A 263 11.38 21.63 4.27
CA CYS A 263 11.63 22.79 5.12
C CYS A 263 13.02 22.78 5.77
N SER A 264 13.44 23.88 6.39
CA SER A 264 14.56 23.89 7.34
C SER A 264 14.25 22.96 8.53
N PRO A 265 15.28 22.35 9.15
CA PRO A 265 15.10 21.52 10.35
C PRO A 265 14.36 22.25 11.47
N ASP A 266 13.72 21.46 12.33
CA ASP A 266 13.04 21.90 13.56
C ASP A 266 11.84 22.86 13.39
N MET A 267 11.53 23.30 12.17
CA MET A 267 10.32 24.09 11.93
C MET A 267 9.04 23.29 12.13
N VAL A 268 9.03 22.02 11.72
CA VAL A 268 7.89 21.11 11.84
C VAL A 268 8.26 19.96 12.76
N SER A 269 7.45 19.70 13.79
CA SER A 269 7.64 18.56 14.68
C SER A 269 7.58 17.26 13.90
N ASN A 270 8.55 16.41 14.19
CA ASN A 270 8.66 15.06 13.70
C ASN A 270 8.06 14.05 14.70
N ASP A 271 7.41 14.51 15.78
CA ASP A 271 6.78 13.63 16.75
C ASP A 271 5.56 12.89 16.16
N GLY A 272 5.39 11.63 16.57
CA GLY A 272 4.33 10.77 16.10
C GLY A 272 4.57 10.22 14.69
N GLN A 273 5.76 9.65 14.44
CA GLN A 273 6.03 8.94 13.19
C GLN A 273 6.81 7.65 13.40
N PHE A 274 6.78 6.77 12.39
CA PHE A 274 7.63 5.59 12.29
C PHE A 274 8.34 5.56 10.91
N PRO A 275 9.65 5.26 10.83
CA PRO A 275 10.58 4.97 11.93
C PRO A 275 10.72 6.12 12.94
N HIS A 276 11.02 5.79 14.18
CA HIS A 276 11.21 6.81 15.21
C HIS A 276 12.46 7.62 14.91
N ILE A 277 12.35 8.94 15.04
CA ILE A 277 13.45 9.87 14.84
C ILE A 277 14.03 10.17 16.23
N GLU A 278 15.31 9.84 16.44
CA GLU A 278 16.02 10.28 17.65
C GLU A 278 16.23 11.79 17.58
N ASP A 279 16.20 12.47 18.73
CA ASP A 279 16.30 13.94 18.83
C ASP A 279 17.55 14.52 18.12
N THR A 280 18.60 13.71 17.96
CA THR A 280 19.84 14.09 17.29
C THR A 280 19.73 14.11 15.76
N ARG A 281 18.69 13.53 15.15
CA ARG A 281 18.58 13.34 13.69
C ARG A 281 17.83 14.48 13.00
N ILE A 282 18.46 15.65 13.02
CA ILE A 282 17.96 16.91 12.42
C ILE A 282 17.82 16.90 10.88
N SER A 283 18.35 15.89 10.18
CA SER A 283 18.36 15.84 8.70
C SER A 283 17.02 15.41 8.08
N ILE A 284 16.10 14.87 8.87
CA ILE A 284 14.75 14.50 8.43
C ILE A 284 13.78 15.62 8.75
N THR A 285 12.98 15.99 7.75
CA THR A 285 12.00 17.07 7.85
C THR A 285 10.64 16.61 7.33
N THR A 286 9.57 17.22 7.83
CA THR A 286 8.19 16.99 7.38
C THR A 286 7.73 18.19 6.56
N GLY A 287 7.02 17.96 5.46
CA GLY A 287 6.62 19.05 4.57
C GLY A 287 5.58 18.65 3.53
N PRO A 288 5.00 19.64 2.83
CA PRO A 288 3.89 19.41 1.92
C PRO A 288 4.32 19.01 0.50
N LEU A 289 3.41 18.30 -0.17
CA LEU A 289 3.36 18.15 -1.63
C LEU A 289 2.05 18.76 -2.13
N CYS A 290 2.13 19.65 -3.12
CA CYS A 290 1.01 20.47 -3.59
C CYS A 290 0.96 20.49 -5.12
N ARG A 291 -0.23 20.60 -5.72
CA ARG A 291 -0.33 20.84 -7.17
C ARG A 291 -0.04 22.28 -7.57
N TYR A 292 -0.37 23.22 -6.68
CA TYR A 292 -0.18 24.65 -6.89
C TYR A 292 0.86 25.18 -5.90
N PRO A 293 1.75 26.09 -6.33
CA PRO A 293 2.77 26.65 -5.44
C PRO A 293 2.16 27.51 -4.33
N GLU A 294 1.03 28.17 -4.61
CA GLU A 294 0.27 29.00 -3.65
C GLU A 294 -0.24 28.24 -2.42
N ASP A 295 -0.29 26.90 -2.49
CA ASP A 295 -0.69 26.05 -1.36
C ASP A 295 0.49 25.75 -0.41
N ILE A 296 1.74 25.88 -0.86
CA ILE A 296 2.93 25.47 -0.08
C ILE A 296 3.05 26.33 1.18
N GLY A 297 3.09 27.65 1.02
CA GLY A 297 3.27 28.56 2.15
C GLY A 297 2.16 28.46 3.20
N PRO A 298 0.87 28.47 2.83
CA PRO A 298 -0.23 28.36 3.79
C PRO A 298 -0.22 27.02 4.55
N VAL A 299 0.07 25.92 3.85
CA VAL A 299 0.21 24.61 4.50
C VAL A 299 1.42 24.60 5.43
N MET A 300 2.56 25.17 5.01
CA MET A 300 3.76 25.32 5.86
C MET A 300 3.45 26.11 7.14
N ARG A 301 2.74 27.22 7.03
CA ARG A 301 2.33 28.03 8.20
C ARG A 301 1.50 27.23 9.20
N VAL A 302 0.59 26.38 8.70
CA VAL A 302 -0.24 25.51 9.56
C VAL A 302 0.61 24.48 10.29
N ILE A 303 1.52 23.80 9.58
CA ILE A 303 2.26 22.66 10.15
C ILE A 303 3.49 23.07 10.97
N SER A 304 4.03 24.26 10.76
CA SER A 304 5.18 24.78 11.52
C SER A 304 4.84 25.11 12.96
N TYR A 305 5.73 24.81 13.91
CA TYR A 305 5.62 25.19 15.33
C TYR A 305 6.09 26.60 15.60
N SER A 306 7.14 27.00 14.90
CA SER A 306 7.68 28.36 14.92
C SER A 306 6.90 29.26 13.97
N PRO A 307 6.82 30.58 14.23
CA PRO A 307 6.30 31.54 13.27
C PRO A 307 6.98 31.34 11.92
N PHE A 308 6.17 31.09 10.88
CA PHE A 308 6.67 30.90 9.53
C PHE A 308 6.70 32.26 8.81
N PRO A 309 7.83 32.68 8.22
CA PRO A 309 7.90 33.97 7.54
C PRO A 309 6.88 34.09 6.40
N GLU A 310 6.33 35.29 6.23
CA GLU A 310 5.44 35.64 5.13
C GLU A 310 6.21 35.59 3.80
N TRP A 311 5.80 34.70 2.89
CA TRP A 311 6.42 34.57 1.56
C TRP A 311 5.71 35.47 0.53
N SER A 312 4.44 35.78 0.73
CA SER A 312 3.64 36.61 -0.18
C SER A 312 4.08 38.07 -0.24
N GLU A 313 4.82 38.54 0.76
CA GLU A 313 5.37 39.90 0.81
C GLU A 313 6.74 40.01 0.09
N ILE A 314 7.30 38.88 -0.33
CA ILE A 314 8.60 38.85 -1.01
C ILE A 314 8.44 39.26 -2.46
N ASP A 315 9.10 40.35 -2.83
CA ASP A 315 9.29 40.71 -4.23
C ASP A 315 10.31 39.76 -4.88
N ALA A 316 9.80 38.64 -5.41
CA ALA A 316 10.60 37.58 -6.00
C ALA A 316 11.46 38.06 -7.18
N SER A 317 11.08 39.16 -7.85
CA SER A 317 11.85 39.73 -8.97
C SER A 317 13.20 40.30 -8.54
N LYS A 318 13.36 40.64 -7.26
CA LYS A 318 14.60 41.18 -6.68
C LYS A 318 15.57 40.11 -6.17
N LEU A 319 15.20 38.83 -6.24
CA LEU A 319 16.05 37.75 -5.78
C LEU A 319 17.25 37.54 -6.71
N LYS A 320 18.38 37.14 -6.12
CA LYS A 320 19.58 36.73 -6.85
C LYS A 320 19.52 35.23 -7.11
N ILE A 321 19.60 34.83 -8.37
CA ILE A 321 19.51 33.43 -8.76
C ILE A 321 20.89 32.92 -9.15
N TYR A 322 21.31 31.85 -8.49
CA TYR A 322 22.49 31.08 -8.83
C TYR A 322 22.06 29.81 -9.55
N TYR A 323 22.84 29.26 -10.47
CA TYR A 323 22.51 27.98 -11.08
C TYR A 323 23.71 27.07 -11.29
N LEU A 324 23.51 25.77 -11.11
CA LEU A 324 24.49 24.73 -11.42
C LEU A 324 23.81 23.62 -12.23
N LEU A 325 23.98 23.62 -13.56
CA LEU A 325 23.27 22.71 -14.46
C LEU A 325 23.79 21.26 -14.39
N GLU A 326 25.10 21.09 -14.25
CA GLU A 326 25.78 19.80 -14.35
C GLU A 326 26.71 19.58 -13.16
N PRO A 327 26.17 19.43 -11.94
CA PRO A 327 26.98 19.11 -10.77
C PRO A 327 27.70 17.78 -10.99
N ASN A 328 29.03 17.80 -10.87
CA ASN A 328 29.83 16.57 -10.90
C ASN A 328 29.61 15.79 -9.60
N ILE A 329 28.64 14.87 -9.57
CA ILE A 329 28.33 14.03 -8.40
C ILE A 329 28.89 12.61 -8.62
N SER A 330 29.81 12.18 -7.76
CA SER A 330 30.44 10.87 -7.86
C SER A 330 29.43 9.72 -7.78
N LEU A 331 29.65 8.69 -8.59
CA LEU A 331 28.82 7.48 -8.65
C LEU A 331 27.36 7.73 -9.05
N SER A 332 27.01 8.89 -9.59
CA SER A 332 25.67 9.16 -10.11
C SER A 332 25.56 8.90 -11.61
N SER A 333 24.33 8.80 -12.11
CA SER A 333 24.07 8.74 -13.55
C SER A 333 24.32 10.10 -14.20
N SER A 334 24.71 10.11 -15.47
CA SER A 334 24.78 11.35 -16.25
C SER A 334 23.41 12.03 -16.34
N ILE A 335 23.40 13.35 -16.31
CA ILE A 335 22.17 14.14 -16.43
C ILE A 335 21.66 14.08 -17.86
N ASP A 336 20.37 13.80 -18.01
CA ASP A 336 19.67 13.82 -19.29
C ASP A 336 19.69 15.24 -19.88
N PRO A 337 20.16 15.43 -21.13
CA PRO A 337 20.20 16.74 -21.77
C PRO A 337 18.87 17.49 -21.75
N VAL A 338 17.73 16.80 -21.75
CA VAL A 338 16.42 17.47 -21.69
C VAL A 338 16.23 18.28 -20.40
N ILE A 339 16.81 17.83 -19.28
CA ILE A 339 16.73 18.51 -17.99
C ILE A 339 17.56 19.79 -18.04
N THR A 340 18.77 19.74 -18.59
CA THR A 340 19.63 20.91 -18.71
C THR A 340 19.08 21.91 -19.72
N GLU A 341 18.51 21.45 -20.84
CA GLU A 341 17.81 22.28 -21.83
C GLU A 341 16.62 23.02 -21.21
N ARG A 342 15.73 22.32 -20.49
CA ARG A 342 14.57 22.94 -19.83
C ARG A 342 14.97 23.92 -18.73
N THR A 343 16.02 23.60 -17.98
CA THR A 343 16.56 24.50 -16.95
C THR A 343 17.17 25.75 -17.59
N ARG A 344 17.89 25.63 -18.72
CA ARG A 344 18.39 26.79 -19.49
C ARG A 344 17.25 27.66 -19.99
N SER A 345 16.17 27.07 -20.52
CA SER A 345 14.99 27.83 -20.95
C SER A 345 14.33 28.61 -19.80
N LEU A 346 14.31 28.05 -18.58
CA LEU A 346 13.88 28.77 -17.40
C LEU A 346 14.83 29.94 -17.08
N ILE A 347 16.16 29.69 -17.07
CA ILE A 347 17.18 30.73 -16.85
C ILE A 347 17.03 31.87 -17.85
N ASP A 348 16.88 31.56 -19.14
CA ASP A 348 16.66 32.54 -20.20
C ASP A 348 15.39 33.36 -19.94
N THR A 349 14.31 32.71 -19.52
CA THR A 349 13.05 33.39 -19.17
C THR A 349 13.24 34.35 -17.99
N LEU A 350 13.89 33.90 -16.91
CA LEU A 350 14.14 34.73 -15.72
C LEU A 350 15.09 35.90 -16.02
N THR A 351 16.06 35.69 -16.91
CA THR A 351 17.04 36.73 -17.26
C THR A 351 16.43 37.75 -18.23
N THR A 352 15.78 37.28 -19.30
CA THR A 352 15.32 38.15 -20.40
C THR A 352 13.95 38.76 -20.17
N LYS A 353 12.99 37.98 -19.65
CA LYS A 353 11.60 38.45 -19.45
C LYS A 353 11.40 39.07 -18.07
N CYS A 354 12.03 38.51 -17.04
CA CYS A 354 11.87 39.00 -15.67
C CYS A 354 12.95 39.99 -15.25
N SER A 355 14.00 40.18 -16.05
CA SER A 355 15.15 41.04 -15.73
C SER A 355 15.80 40.71 -14.37
N MET A 356 15.77 39.43 -13.96
CA MET A 356 16.35 38.98 -12.71
C MET A 356 17.86 38.79 -12.84
N HIS A 357 18.58 38.93 -11.72
CA HIS A 357 20.01 38.63 -11.67
C HIS A 357 20.21 37.12 -11.63
N VAL A 358 20.69 36.52 -12.71
CA VAL A 358 20.95 35.09 -12.82
C VAL A 358 22.42 34.83 -13.16
N GLU A 359 23.13 34.08 -12.31
CA GLU A 359 24.56 33.82 -12.49
C GLU A 359 24.95 32.34 -12.31
N PRO A 360 25.93 31.83 -13.09
CA PRO A 360 26.41 30.47 -12.95
C PRO A 360 27.17 30.30 -11.64
N TYR A 361 27.00 29.13 -11.03
CA TYR A 361 27.74 28.69 -9.84
C TYR A 361 28.37 27.33 -10.11
N ASP A 362 29.59 27.13 -9.61
CA ASP A 362 30.25 25.82 -9.58
C ASP A 362 30.85 25.55 -8.20
N ASN A 363 30.74 24.31 -7.76
CA ASN A 363 31.38 23.85 -6.53
C ASN A 363 31.77 22.38 -6.62
N LYS A 364 33.09 22.14 -6.65
CA LYS A 364 33.67 20.80 -6.71
C LYS A 364 33.34 19.94 -5.49
N LEU A 365 32.83 20.49 -4.38
CA LEU A 365 32.45 19.72 -3.20
C LEU A 365 31.19 18.86 -3.43
N PHE A 366 30.35 19.19 -4.42
CA PHE A 366 29.19 18.34 -4.78
C PHE A 366 29.59 16.93 -5.23
N GLN A 367 30.83 16.71 -5.66
CA GLN A 367 31.34 15.35 -5.96
C GLN A 367 31.30 14.42 -4.75
N TRP A 368 31.27 14.97 -3.54
CA TRP A 368 31.22 14.24 -2.28
C TRP A 368 29.80 14.15 -1.70
N SER A 369 28.75 14.46 -2.47
CA SER A 369 27.36 14.51 -1.97
C SER A 369 26.93 13.28 -1.17
N LEU A 370 27.14 12.06 -1.70
CA LEU A 370 26.80 10.83 -0.99
C LEU A 370 27.65 10.60 0.27
N PRO A 371 28.99 10.71 0.22
CA PRO A 371 29.84 10.67 1.41
C PRO A 371 29.48 11.72 2.47
N ILE A 372 29.14 12.96 2.08
CA ILE A 372 28.70 14.02 3.00
C ILE A 372 27.42 13.60 3.72
N TRP A 373 26.41 13.14 2.97
CA TRP A 373 25.15 12.67 3.56
C TRP A 373 25.36 11.47 4.49
N THR A 374 26.17 10.51 4.05
CA THR A 374 26.48 9.31 4.85
C THR A 374 27.22 9.70 6.12
N GLY A 375 28.30 10.48 6.02
CA GLY A 375 29.07 10.95 7.17
C GLY A 375 28.19 11.71 8.17
N THR A 376 27.34 12.61 7.68
CA THR A 376 26.45 13.42 8.53
C THR A 376 25.45 12.57 9.31
N ASN A 377 24.72 11.66 8.64
CA ASN A 377 23.72 10.81 9.34
C ASN A 377 24.38 9.90 10.38
N LEU A 378 25.61 9.46 10.13
CA LEU A 378 26.32 8.58 11.05
C LEU A 378 26.87 9.31 12.28
N MET A 379 27.19 10.60 12.15
CA MET A 379 27.56 11.45 13.28
C MET A 379 26.36 11.75 14.19
N HIS A 380 25.16 11.81 13.63
CA HIS A 380 23.92 12.18 14.34
C HIS A 380 23.12 10.97 14.87
N GLY A 381 23.66 9.75 14.78
CA GLY A 381 23.04 8.53 15.30
C GLY A 381 21.81 8.11 14.49
N ASP A 382 21.99 7.22 13.50
CA ASP A 382 20.85 6.54 12.88
C ASP A 382 20.59 5.23 13.63
N PRO A 383 19.41 5.04 14.24
CA PRO A 383 19.05 3.75 14.81
C PRO A 383 19.17 2.68 13.73
N SER A 384 19.91 1.60 14.00
CA SER A 384 19.94 0.49 13.05
C SER A 384 18.52 -0.04 12.81
N ILE A 385 18.28 -0.60 11.63
CA ILE A 385 16.99 -1.24 11.29
C ILE A 385 16.61 -2.28 12.37
N ASP A 386 17.60 -2.96 12.96
CA ASP A 386 17.40 -3.85 14.10
C ASP A 386 16.82 -3.15 15.32
N LYS A 387 17.37 -1.98 15.68
CA LYS A 387 16.88 -1.18 16.82
C LYS A 387 15.45 -0.73 16.54
N GLN A 388 15.17 -0.20 15.34
CA GLN A 388 13.82 0.23 14.93
C GLN A 388 12.78 -0.91 15.01
N LEU A 389 13.18 -2.13 14.64
CA LEU A 389 12.31 -3.31 14.75
C LEU A 389 11.99 -3.69 16.20
N LEU A 390 12.93 -3.49 17.11
CA LEU A 390 12.81 -3.85 18.53
C LEU A 390 12.07 -2.80 19.37
N ILE A 391 12.07 -1.52 18.96
CA ILE A 391 11.55 -0.40 19.78
C ILE A 391 10.07 -0.55 20.18
N ASN A 392 9.25 -1.33 19.45
CA ASN A 392 7.82 -1.52 19.77
C ASN A 392 7.37 -2.99 19.79
N ASP A 393 8.30 -3.94 19.72
CA ASP A 393 7.99 -5.38 19.81
C ASP A 393 9.21 -6.16 20.34
N PRO A 394 9.39 -6.26 21.66
CA PRO A 394 10.46 -7.05 22.26
C PRO A 394 10.31 -8.56 22.00
N THR A 395 9.16 -9.02 21.49
CA THR A 395 8.94 -10.41 21.08
C THR A 395 9.38 -10.70 19.64
N SER A 396 9.71 -9.67 18.87
CA SER A 396 10.22 -9.82 17.51
C SER A 396 11.57 -10.57 17.53
N LYS A 397 11.56 -11.82 17.02
CA LYS A 397 12.78 -12.61 16.90
C LYS A 397 13.78 -11.86 16.01
N ARG A 398 15.06 -11.82 16.42
CA ARG A 398 16.14 -11.22 15.61
C ARG A 398 16.10 -11.77 14.19
N ILE A 399 15.82 -10.89 13.23
CA ILE A 399 15.74 -11.24 11.81
C ILE A 399 17.15 -11.52 11.28
N ASN A 400 17.33 -12.61 10.55
CA ASN A 400 18.60 -12.88 9.87
C ASN A 400 18.59 -12.22 8.48
N PHE A 401 19.00 -10.95 8.40
CA PHE A 401 19.07 -10.21 7.14
C PHE A 401 20.00 -10.84 6.09
N GLY A 402 20.99 -11.63 6.51
CA GLY A 402 21.83 -12.41 5.58
C GLY A 402 21.03 -13.50 4.87
N TRP A 403 20.14 -14.17 5.62
CA TRP A 403 19.22 -15.15 5.06
C TRP A 403 18.11 -14.49 4.23
N GLU A 404 17.54 -13.35 4.67
CA GLU A 404 16.59 -12.58 3.87
C GLU A 404 17.20 -12.10 2.53
N LEU A 405 18.48 -11.68 2.54
CA LEU A 405 19.19 -11.32 1.31
C LEU A 405 19.30 -12.52 0.36
N LEU A 406 19.66 -13.70 0.85
CA LEU A 406 19.70 -14.92 0.02
C LEU A 406 18.32 -15.28 -0.54
N LYS A 407 17.27 -15.17 0.27
CA LYS A 407 15.88 -15.38 -0.17
C LYS A 407 15.44 -14.37 -1.24
N SER A 408 16.07 -13.19 -1.30
CA SER A 408 15.73 -12.15 -2.28
C SER A 408 16.00 -12.62 -3.72
N PHE A 409 17.04 -13.44 -3.94
CA PHE A 409 17.38 -14.00 -5.26
C PHE A 409 16.34 -15.00 -5.79
N VAL A 410 15.54 -15.60 -4.90
CA VAL A 410 14.46 -16.54 -5.25
C VAL A 410 13.07 -15.95 -5.01
N CYS A 411 12.97 -14.62 -4.85
CA CYS A 411 11.72 -13.90 -4.59
C CYS A 411 10.95 -14.33 -3.32
N ALA A 412 11.62 -14.96 -2.35
CA ALA A 412 11.03 -15.45 -1.11
C ALA A 412 11.34 -14.57 0.12
N ALA A 413 11.99 -13.42 -0.08
CA ALA A 413 12.34 -12.50 0.99
C ALA A 413 11.13 -11.72 1.49
N ASN A 414 11.08 -11.53 2.80
CA ASN A 414 10.06 -10.75 3.48
C ASN A 414 10.35 -9.25 3.43
N PHE A 415 11.60 -8.88 3.13
CA PHE A 415 12.06 -7.50 2.99
C PHE A 415 12.64 -7.28 1.60
N ASN A 416 12.70 -6.02 1.18
CA ASN A 416 13.36 -5.66 -0.06
C ASN A 416 14.87 -5.89 0.00
N MET A 417 15.46 -6.15 -1.17
CA MET A 417 16.91 -6.39 -1.29
C MET A 417 17.73 -5.22 -0.73
N PHE A 418 17.31 -3.97 -1.00
CA PHE A 418 17.99 -2.79 -0.48
C PHE A 418 17.95 -2.73 1.05
N THR A 419 16.78 -2.96 1.67
CA THR A 419 16.61 -3.05 3.13
C THR A 419 17.52 -4.10 3.74
N ASN A 420 17.59 -5.28 3.12
CA ASN A 420 18.48 -6.36 3.57
C ASN A 420 19.96 -5.98 3.51
N ILE A 421 20.39 -5.33 2.42
CA ILE A 421 21.77 -4.83 2.26
C ILE A 421 22.07 -3.75 3.31
N LEU A 422 21.16 -2.79 3.48
CA LEU A 422 21.31 -1.70 4.44
C LEU A 422 21.42 -2.24 5.87
N ALA A 423 20.53 -3.13 6.29
CA ALA A 423 20.56 -3.74 7.62
C ALA A 423 21.87 -4.52 7.86
N LEU A 424 22.37 -5.27 6.87
CA LEU A 424 23.66 -5.96 6.98
C LEU A 424 24.84 -4.98 7.08
N SER A 425 24.79 -3.88 6.34
CA SER A 425 25.81 -2.84 6.38
C SER A 425 25.87 -2.16 7.76
N GLN A 426 24.72 -1.94 8.38
CA GLN A 426 24.58 -1.39 9.74
C GLN A 426 25.05 -2.39 10.82
N ARG A 427 24.94 -3.72 10.59
CA ARG A 427 25.45 -4.75 11.53
C ARG A 427 26.95 -4.99 11.44
N ARG A 428 27.52 -4.96 10.22
CA ARG A 428 28.97 -5.09 10.02
C ARG A 428 29.73 -3.87 10.53
N THR A 429 29.03 -2.75 10.69
CA THR A 429 29.52 -1.56 11.36
C THR A 429 29.23 -1.67 12.86
N LYS A 430 30.11 -2.39 13.59
CA LYS A 430 30.57 -1.79 14.85
C LYS A 430 31.16 -0.44 14.45
N PHE A 431 30.37 0.60 14.64
CA PHE A 431 30.55 1.95 14.11
C PHE A 431 31.82 2.63 14.66
N ASN A 432 33.01 2.18 14.26
CA ASN A 432 34.25 2.88 14.59
C ASN A 432 35.48 2.55 13.71
N SER A 433 35.40 1.70 12.68
CA SER A 433 36.58 1.41 11.86
C SER A 433 36.98 2.56 10.92
N ASN A 434 36.06 3.50 10.62
CA ASN A 434 36.26 4.64 9.72
C ASN A 434 35.77 5.99 10.30
N ALA A 435 35.70 6.15 11.63
CA ALA A 435 35.22 7.37 12.26
C ALA A 435 35.93 8.64 11.74
N GLY A 436 37.24 8.56 11.48
CA GLY A 436 38.00 9.65 10.88
C GLY A 436 37.51 10.05 9.47
N PHE A 437 37.09 9.09 8.64
CA PHE A 437 36.52 9.40 7.32
C PHE A 437 35.13 10.04 7.43
N ASN A 438 34.26 9.52 8.30
CA ASN A 438 32.92 10.08 8.50
C ASN A 438 32.99 11.51 9.04
N HIS A 439 33.86 11.75 10.02
CA HIS A 439 34.12 13.09 10.55
C HIS A 439 34.70 14.01 9.48
N LYS A 440 35.61 13.50 8.63
CA LYS A 440 36.14 14.27 7.50
C LYS A 440 35.02 14.67 6.52
N MET A 441 34.14 13.75 6.16
CA MET A 441 33.03 14.02 5.24
C MET A 441 31.98 14.96 5.85
N TYR A 442 31.74 14.85 7.16
CA TYR A 442 30.92 15.83 7.90
C TYR A 442 31.53 17.24 7.80
N ASN A 443 32.84 17.39 8.06
CA ASN A 443 33.53 18.68 7.93
C ASN A 443 33.51 19.23 6.49
N VAL A 444 33.64 18.36 5.48
CA VAL A 444 33.48 18.75 4.07
C VAL A 444 32.06 19.26 3.81
N GLY A 445 31.05 18.61 4.39
CA GLY A 445 29.65 19.06 4.36
C GLY A 445 29.48 20.44 5.00
N GLN A 446 30.06 20.67 6.18
CA GLN A 446 30.03 21.98 6.85
C GLN A 446 30.72 23.07 6.03
N LYS A 447 31.83 22.75 5.36
CA LYS A 447 32.49 23.67 4.44
C LYS A 447 31.60 24.01 3.23
N LEU A 448 30.95 23.02 2.64
CA LEU A 448 29.99 23.24 1.54
C LEU A 448 28.81 24.10 2.02
N LYS A 449 28.28 23.82 3.21
CA LYS A 449 27.23 24.62 3.84
C LYS A 449 27.64 26.08 3.93
N GLN A 450 28.78 26.37 4.56
CA GLN A 450 29.28 27.74 4.73
C GLN A 450 29.43 28.45 3.38
N GLN A 451 30.04 27.80 2.39
CA GLN A 451 30.22 28.39 1.05
C GLN A 451 28.89 28.74 0.37
N LEU A 452 27.85 27.93 0.56
CA LEU A 452 26.52 28.20 0.01
C LEU A 452 25.79 29.27 0.81
N GLU A 453 25.91 29.28 2.14
CA GLU A 453 25.31 30.33 2.97
C GLU A 453 25.92 31.71 2.69
N ASP A 454 27.24 31.78 2.50
CA ASP A 454 27.95 33.01 2.12
C ASP A 454 27.53 33.51 0.74
N LEU A 455 27.34 32.58 -0.22
CA LEU A 455 26.91 32.89 -1.57
C LEU A 455 25.46 33.38 -1.62
N LEU A 456 24.56 32.63 -0.98
CA LEU A 456 23.12 32.87 -1.07
C LEU A 456 22.69 34.05 -0.20
N GLY A 457 23.32 34.27 0.96
CA GLY A 457 22.91 35.32 1.89
C GLY A 457 21.42 35.28 2.20
N ASP A 458 20.81 36.45 2.36
CA ASP A 458 19.38 36.58 2.71
C ASP A 458 18.47 36.89 1.52
N ASN A 459 19.00 36.88 0.29
CA ASN A 459 18.24 37.17 -0.93
C ASN A 459 18.60 36.28 -2.13
N GLY A 460 19.39 35.23 -1.92
CA GLY A 460 19.86 34.33 -2.96
C GLY A 460 19.15 32.97 -2.97
N VAL A 461 18.93 32.45 -4.17
CA VAL A 461 18.37 31.10 -4.40
C VAL A 461 19.21 30.37 -5.45
N LEU A 462 19.56 29.11 -5.18
CA LEU A 462 20.26 28.23 -6.11
C LEU A 462 19.28 27.32 -6.86
N LEU A 463 19.33 27.35 -8.20
CA LEU A 463 18.75 26.37 -9.09
C LEU A 463 19.68 25.16 -9.21
N PHE A 464 19.19 23.98 -8.81
CA PHE A 464 19.96 22.75 -8.82
C PHE A 464 19.14 21.57 -9.36
N PRO A 465 19.68 20.70 -10.24
CA PRO A 465 18.96 19.55 -10.76
C PRO A 465 18.43 18.64 -9.66
N SER A 466 17.16 18.26 -9.74
CA SER A 466 16.53 17.42 -8.71
C SER A 466 16.94 15.96 -8.82
N HIS A 467 17.16 15.49 -10.05
CA HIS A 467 17.51 14.12 -10.37
C HIS A 467 18.16 14.09 -11.77
N PRO A 468 19.06 13.14 -12.08
CA PRO A 468 19.75 13.11 -13.38
C PRO A 468 18.89 12.58 -14.53
N THR A 469 17.76 11.93 -14.27
CA THR A 469 16.89 11.35 -15.31
C THR A 469 15.42 11.65 -15.02
N THR A 470 14.53 11.45 -16.00
CA THR A 470 13.08 11.32 -15.74
C THR A 470 12.79 10.12 -14.83
N ALA A 471 11.53 9.97 -14.40
CA ALA A 471 11.08 8.83 -13.61
C ALA A 471 11.53 7.52 -14.26
N PRO A 472 12.37 6.70 -13.62
CA PRO A 472 12.77 5.44 -14.20
C PRO A 472 11.67 4.39 -14.03
N ARG A 473 11.75 3.29 -14.80
CA ARG A 473 10.84 2.15 -14.62
C ARG A 473 10.98 1.52 -13.24
N HIS A 474 9.93 0.89 -12.73
CA HIS A 474 9.99 0.17 -11.46
C HIS A 474 11.19 -0.79 -11.40
N ASN A 475 11.85 -0.86 -10.24
CA ASN A 475 13.09 -1.62 -9.98
C ASN A 475 14.38 -1.07 -10.64
N MET A 476 14.32 -0.19 -11.65
CA MET A 476 15.53 0.48 -12.19
C MET A 476 16.31 1.26 -11.13
N PRO A 477 15.69 1.91 -10.12
CA PRO A 477 16.44 2.56 -9.05
C PRO A 477 17.48 1.67 -8.37
N GLN A 478 17.27 0.34 -8.33
CA GLN A 478 18.21 -0.62 -7.72
C GLN A 478 19.57 -0.69 -8.43
N VAL A 479 19.62 -0.34 -9.72
CA VAL A 479 20.87 -0.29 -10.49
C VAL A 479 21.50 1.11 -10.56
N MET A 480 20.79 2.12 -10.08
CA MET A 480 21.26 3.50 -9.94
C MET A 480 21.04 4.03 -8.51
N PRO A 481 21.41 3.27 -7.47
CA PRO A 481 20.93 3.49 -6.10
C PRO A 481 21.42 4.81 -5.48
N THR A 482 22.41 5.45 -6.09
CA THR A 482 23.09 6.67 -5.66
C THR A 482 22.49 7.95 -6.24
N ASN A 483 21.56 7.89 -7.19
CA ASN A 483 21.01 9.10 -7.83
C ASN A 483 20.28 10.04 -6.85
N PHE A 484 19.80 9.54 -5.71
CA PHE A 484 19.25 10.38 -4.64
C PHE A 484 20.26 11.40 -4.08
N SER A 485 21.56 11.25 -4.35
CA SER A 485 22.62 12.17 -3.91
C SER A 485 22.41 13.63 -4.34
N PHE A 486 21.72 13.86 -5.47
CA PHE A 486 21.31 15.19 -5.94
C PHE A 486 20.41 15.93 -4.94
N THR A 487 19.68 15.17 -4.14
CA THR A 487 18.77 15.70 -3.12
C THR A 487 19.34 15.55 -1.71
N ALA A 488 20.07 14.45 -1.45
CA ALA A 488 20.55 14.08 -0.13
C ALA A 488 21.55 15.07 0.46
N VAL A 489 22.37 15.71 -0.37
CA VAL A 489 23.36 16.69 0.09
C VAL A 489 22.68 17.84 0.86
N PHE A 490 21.51 18.31 0.41
CA PHE A 490 20.78 19.40 1.06
C PHE A 490 20.13 19.01 2.39
N ASN A 491 19.82 17.72 2.61
CA ASN A 491 19.47 17.25 3.95
C ASN A 491 20.68 17.26 4.88
N ALA A 492 21.86 16.89 4.37
CA ALA A 492 23.08 16.82 5.16
C ALA A 492 23.56 18.20 5.59
N ILE A 493 23.37 19.21 4.75
CA ILE A 493 23.74 20.61 5.04
C ILE A 493 22.56 21.46 5.52
N LEU A 494 21.40 20.84 5.80
CA LEU A 494 20.25 21.44 6.48
C LEU A 494 19.57 22.60 5.73
N MET A 495 19.74 22.69 4.42
CA MET A 495 19.19 23.78 3.61
C MET A 495 17.75 23.49 3.15
N PRO A 496 16.82 24.45 3.23
CA PRO A 496 15.47 24.30 2.72
C PRO A 496 15.45 24.23 1.19
N VAL A 497 14.51 23.46 0.66
CA VAL A 497 14.42 23.21 -0.78
C VAL A 497 12.96 23.11 -1.23
N THR A 498 12.59 23.93 -2.22
CA THR A 498 11.33 23.78 -2.96
C THR A 498 11.59 23.11 -4.30
N GLN A 499 10.95 21.98 -4.53
CA GLN A 499 10.91 21.30 -5.82
C GLN A 499 9.81 21.92 -6.69
N ILE A 500 10.15 22.30 -7.92
CA ILE A 500 9.18 22.82 -8.90
C ILE A 500 9.17 21.97 -10.18
N PRO A 501 8.03 21.89 -10.90
CA PRO A 501 7.95 21.26 -12.21
C PRO A 501 8.54 22.16 -13.31
N LEU A 502 9.12 21.54 -14.35
CA LEU A 502 9.61 22.19 -15.57
C LEU A 502 8.88 21.69 -16.84
N GLY A 503 7.67 21.16 -16.66
CA GLY A 503 6.87 20.56 -17.73
C GLY A 503 7.23 19.09 -17.97
N LEU A 504 7.00 18.63 -19.20
CA LEU A 504 7.15 17.22 -19.56
C LEU A 504 8.33 17.01 -20.52
N SER A 505 8.98 15.85 -20.39
CA SER A 505 9.93 15.34 -21.36
C SER A 505 9.21 14.94 -22.67
N PRO A 506 9.95 14.69 -23.77
CA PRO A 506 9.40 14.14 -25.00
C PRO A 506 8.62 12.83 -24.81
N ASP A 507 8.97 12.02 -23.79
CA ASP A 507 8.28 10.78 -23.44
C ASP A 507 6.99 11.01 -22.60
N GLY A 508 6.68 12.26 -22.28
CA GLY A 508 5.53 12.66 -21.48
C GLY A 508 5.67 12.37 -19.99
N LEU A 509 6.91 12.32 -19.47
CA LEU A 509 7.20 12.20 -18.04
C LEU A 509 7.58 13.56 -17.44
N PRO A 510 7.26 13.83 -16.17
CA PRO A 510 7.62 15.09 -15.53
C PRO A 510 9.12 15.36 -15.46
N LEU A 511 9.44 16.65 -15.55
CA LEU A 511 10.75 17.24 -15.29
C LEU A 511 10.63 18.27 -14.17
N GLY A 512 11.75 18.68 -13.60
CA GLY A 512 11.76 19.65 -12.52
C GLY A 512 13.15 20.09 -12.10
N VAL A 513 13.19 21.08 -11.21
CA VAL A 513 14.42 21.65 -10.63
C VAL A 513 14.20 21.98 -9.15
N GLN A 514 15.27 21.96 -8.37
CA GLN A 514 15.27 22.37 -6.96
C GLN A 514 15.61 23.85 -6.86
N LEU A 515 14.84 24.56 -6.03
CA LEU A 515 15.14 25.90 -5.54
C LEU A 515 15.68 25.77 -4.12
N VAL A 516 16.96 26.10 -3.91
CA VAL A 516 17.65 25.94 -2.61
C VAL A 516 17.97 27.31 -2.04
N ALA A 517 17.63 27.55 -0.78
CA ALA A 517 18.00 28.77 -0.07
C ALA A 517 18.87 28.45 1.16
N LYS A 518 19.43 29.50 1.76
CA LYS A 518 20.07 29.45 3.08
C LYS A 518 19.11 28.91 4.13
N GLN A 519 19.62 28.21 5.14
CA GLN A 519 18.82 27.69 6.25
C GLN A 519 18.03 28.83 6.93
N GLY A 520 16.72 28.63 7.14
CA GLY A 520 15.78 29.62 7.67
C GLY A 520 15.10 30.50 6.61
N ASN A 521 15.60 30.51 5.36
CA ASN A 521 15.08 31.35 4.28
C ASN A 521 14.11 30.59 3.34
N ASP A 522 13.33 29.66 3.90
CA ASP A 522 12.36 28.83 3.18
C ASP A 522 11.40 29.65 2.32
N HIS A 523 10.92 30.77 2.87
CA HIS A 523 10.00 31.72 2.24
C HIS A 523 10.51 32.23 0.88
N LEU A 524 11.83 32.39 0.68
CA LEU A 524 12.40 32.82 -0.61
C LEU A 524 12.15 31.78 -1.71
N THR A 525 12.34 30.49 -1.39
CA THR A 525 12.13 29.41 -2.37
C THR A 525 10.65 29.21 -2.71
N ILE A 526 9.76 29.48 -1.75
CA ILE A 526 8.30 29.41 -1.94
C ILE A 526 7.83 30.57 -2.79
N ALA A 527 8.22 31.80 -2.45
CA ALA A 527 7.89 33.00 -3.23
C ALA A 527 8.40 32.89 -4.68
N LEU A 528 9.63 32.41 -4.87
CA LEU A 528 10.18 32.19 -6.19
C LEU A 528 9.42 31.09 -6.97
N ALA A 529 8.96 30.04 -6.30
CA ALA A 529 8.16 28.99 -6.96
C ALA A 529 6.82 29.52 -7.46
N GLU A 530 6.12 30.35 -6.68
CA GLU A 530 4.89 31.04 -7.08
C GLU A 530 5.16 31.96 -8.29
N TYR A 531 6.19 32.80 -8.20
CA TYR A 531 6.56 33.72 -9.26
C TYR A 531 6.95 33.00 -10.57
N ILE A 532 7.75 31.93 -10.49
CA ILE A 532 8.11 31.12 -11.67
C ILE A 532 6.86 30.51 -12.30
N SER A 533 5.94 29.97 -11.50
CA SER A 533 4.69 29.41 -12.02
C SER A 533 3.84 30.47 -12.72
N GLU A 534 3.78 31.67 -12.15
CA GLU A 534 3.04 32.78 -12.74
C GLU A 534 3.61 33.22 -14.10
N VAL A 535 4.93 33.37 -14.21
CA VAL A 535 5.55 33.87 -15.45
C VAL A 535 5.63 32.80 -16.53
N THR A 536 5.94 31.55 -16.15
CA THR A 536 6.11 30.46 -17.12
C THR A 536 4.79 29.80 -17.50
N LYS A 537 3.76 29.90 -16.65
CA LYS A 537 2.52 29.11 -16.71
C LYS A 537 2.76 27.59 -16.76
N VAL A 538 3.95 27.15 -16.33
CA VAL A 538 4.31 25.75 -16.19
C VAL A 538 3.97 25.31 -14.77
N GLY A 539 3.25 24.19 -14.65
CA GLY A 539 2.82 23.62 -13.37
C GLY A 539 2.66 22.11 -13.47
N CYS A 540 1.98 21.53 -12.48
CA CYS A 540 1.55 20.14 -12.59
C CYS A 540 0.57 20.00 -13.76
N THR A 541 0.76 19.02 -14.64
CA THR A 541 -0.11 18.79 -15.80
C THR A 541 -0.14 17.31 -16.14
N LEU A 542 -1.30 16.63 -16.15
CA LEU A 542 -1.44 15.28 -16.73
C LEU A 542 -2.04 15.36 -18.16
N PRO A 543 -1.73 14.41 -19.06
CA PRO A 543 -2.28 14.41 -20.42
C PRO A 543 -3.81 14.15 -20.45
N THR A 544 -4.49 14.72 -21.44
CA THR A 544 -5.96 14.67 -21.65
C THR A 544 -6.48 13.49 -22.50
N VAL A 545 -5.63 12.53 -22.89
CA VAL A 545 -5.96 11.56 -23.96
C VAL A 545 -6.46 10.20 -23.44
N LYS A 546 -7.56 9.71 -24.04
CA LYS A 546 -8.24 8.41 -23.76
C LYS A 546 -7.37 7.16 -24.02
N MET A 547 -7.60 6.15 -23.18
CA MET A 547 -6.94 4.84 -23.14
C MET A 547 -7.11 4.00 -24.43
N LYS A 548 -6.06 3.24 -24.82
CA LYS A 548 -6.15 2.10 -25.75
C LYS A 548 -5.73 0.80 -25.04
N LYS A 549 -6.56 -0.25 -25.12
CA LYS A 549 -6.26 -1.62 -24.64
C LYS A 549 -5.84 -2.52 -25.81
N PHE A 550 -4.84 -3.40 -25.63
CA PHE A 550 -4.41 -4.43 -26.60
C PHE A 550 -4.67 -5.87 -26.11
N SER A 551 -4.77 -6.84 -27.04
CA SER A 551 -5.51 -8.12 -26.85
C SER A 551 -4.73 -9.35 -26.31
N LYS A 552 -5.52 -10.33 -25.81
CA LYS A 552 -5.21 -11.52 -24.99
C LYS A 552 -4.34 -12.64 -25.61
N LYS A 553 -3.98 -12.60 -26.89
CA LYS A 553 -3.45 -13.79 -27.63
C LYS A 553 -1.98 -14.19 -27.33
N HIS A 554 -1.23 -13.41 -26.54
CA HIS A 554 0.22 -13.60 -26.34
C HIS A 554 0.64 -14.40 -25.10
N LYS A 555 -0.30 -14.76 -24.20
CA LYS A 555 0.01 -15.38 -22.89
C LYS A 555 0.58 -16.81 -22.96
N ILE A 556 0.27 -17.59 -23.99
CA ILE A 556 0.62 -19.03 -24.07
C ILE A 556 2.08 -19.25 -24.54
N ARG A 557 2.65 -18.35 -25.36
CA ARG A 557 4.06 -18.47 -25.80
C ARG A 557 5.08 -18.16 -24.70
N ILE A 558 4.67 -17.45 -23.64
CA ILE A 558 5.56 -16.93 -22.59
C ILE A 558 5.93 -18.01 -21.56
N LEU A 559 5.02 -18.94 -21.25
CA LEU A 559 5.25 -20.06 -20.31
C LEU A 559 6.29 -21.08 -20.82
N LEU A 560 6.42 -21.22 -22.14
CA LEU A 560 7.36 -22.17 -22.76
C LEU A 560 8.80 -21.64 -22.78
N LEU A 561 9.00 -20.32 -22.85
CA LEU A 561 10.33 -19.68 -22.90
C LEU A 561 11.00 -19.56 -21.52
N SER A 562 10.24 -19.37 -20.44
CA SER A 562 10.79 -19.29 -19.07
C SER A 562 11.40 -20.61 -18.59
N SER A 563 10.84 -21.75 -19.01
CA SER A 563 11.32 -23.09 -18.66
C SER A 563 12.64 -23.42 -19.34
N LEU A 564 12.84 -22.94 -20.57
CA LEU A 564 14.06 -23.17 -21.36
C LEU A 564 15.28 -22.43 -20.78
N ILE A 565 15.08 -21.23 -20.23
CA ILE A 565 16.16 -20.37 -19.72
C ILE A 565 16.71 -20.88 -18.37
N ILE A 566 15.87 -21.44 -17.51
CA ILE A 566 16.29 -22.07 -16.26
C ILE A 566 17.20 -23.27 -16.55
N ILE A 567 16.87 -24.06 -17.57
CA ILE A 567 17.67 -25.20 -18.02
C ILE A 567 19.06 -24.72 -18.49
N VAL A 568 19.14 -23.63 -19.25
CA VAL A 568 20.42 -23.07 -19.74
C VAL A 568 21.31 -22.58 -18.59
N LEU A 569 20.75 -21.91 -17.58
CA LEU A 569 21.53 -21.44 -16.41
C LEU A 569 22.06 -22.61 -15.55
N ILE A 570 21.30 -23.70 -15.45
CA ILE A 570 21.74 -24.93 -14.79
C ILE A 570 22.89 -25.58 -15.56
N LEU A 571 22.80 -25.64 -16.90
CA LEU A 571 23.85 -26.20 -17.75
C LEU A 571 25.15 -25.37 -17.68
N ILE A 572 25.07 -24.04 -17.66
CA ILE A 572 26.24 -23.16 -17.48
C ILE A 572 26.90 -23.38 -16.12
N GLY A 573 26.10 -23.48 -15.04
CA GLY A 573 26.61 -23.79 -13.70
C GLY A 573 27.29 -25.14 -13.60
N LEU A 574 26.79 -26.15 -14.31
CA LEU A 574 27.38 -27.49 -14.40
C LEU A 574 28.69 -27.50 -15.24
N SER A 575 28.75 -26.77 -16.35
CA SER A 575 29.98 -26.61 -17.16
C SER A 575 31.12 -25.94 -16.39
N ILE A 576 30.83 -24.85 -15.66
CA ILE A 576 31.84 -24.16 -14.84
C ILE A 576 32.33 -25.08 -13.69
N ALA A 577 31.44 -25.90 -13.13
CA ALA A 577 31.80 -26.87 -12.10
C ALA A 577 32.61 -28.07 -12.63
N HIS A 578 32.60 -28.31 -13.94
CA HIS A 578 33.37 -29.35 -14.61
C HIS A 578 34.80 -28.90 -14.92
N GLU A 579 34.99 -27.65 -15.37
CA GLU A 579 36.31 -27.11 -15.75
C GLU A 579 37.25 -26.83 -14.55
N TYR A 580 36.72 -26.55 -13.34
CA TYR A 580 37.53 -26.18 -12.17
C TYR A 580 37.29 -27.07 -10.94
N PRO A 581 37.72 -28.35 -10.97
CA PRO A 581 37.36 -29.34 -9.95
C PRO A 581 38.03 -29.14 -8.58
N LYS A 582 39.21 -28.52 -8.52
CA LYS A 582 40.00 -28.36 -7.27
C LYS A 582 39.63 -27.13 -6.42
N GLN A 583 38.95 -26.12 -6.98
CA GLN A 583 38.57 -24.88 -6.28
C GLN A 583 37.09 -24.86 -5.85
N THR A 584 36.30 -25.85 -6.26
CA THR A 584 34.84 -25.84 -6.14
C THR A 584 34.30 -26.77 -5.06
N ALA A 585 35.11 -27.37 -4.17
CA ALA A 585 34.59 -28.24 -3.11
C ALA A 585 33.62 -27.52 -2.16
N HIS A 586 33.94 -26.28 -1.77
CA HIS A 586 33.03 -25.43 -0.98
C HIS A 586 31.85 -24.90 -1.80
N PHE A 587 32.05 -24.64 -3.10
CA PHE A 587 30.99 -24.19 -4.00
C PHE A 587 29.99 -25.31 -4.30
N LYS A 588 30.45 -26.54 -4.55
CA LYS A 588 29.64 -27.76 -4.68
C LYS A 588 28.87 -28.03 -3.39
N ARG A 589 29.50 -27.88 -2.22
CA ARG A 589 28.81 -28.03 -0.93
C ARG A 589 27.78 -26.93 -0.69
N LEU A 590 28.06 -25.69 -1.12
CA LEU A 590 27.13 -24.55 -1.04
C LEU A 590 25.96 -24.71 -2.03
N VAL A 591 26.21 -25.11 -3.27
CA VAL A 591 25.19 -25.41 -4.29
C VAL A 591 24.38 -26.62 -3.88
N TYR A 592 24.98 -27.65 -3.28
CA TYR A 592 24.29 -28.83 -2.76
C TYR A 592 23.49 -28.53 -1.48
N LEU A 593 23.98 -27.64 -0.60
CA LEU A 593 23.21 -27.14 0.56
C LEU A 593 22.09 -26.20 0.14
N LEU A 594 22.32 -25.33 -0.85
CA LEU A 594 21.28 -24.53 -1.48
C LEU A 594 20.26 -25.45 -2.14
N TYR A 595 20.69 -26.48 -2.88
CA TYR A 595 19.83 -27.47 -3.51
C TYR A 595 19.05 -28.28 -2.48
N SER A 596 19.68 -28.82 -1.43
CA SER A 596 18.99 -29.66 -0.43
C SER A 596 18.11 -28.87 0.52
N LYS A 597 18.40 -27.59 0.75
CA LYS A 597 17.62 -26.71 1.62
C LYS A 597 16.54 -25.95 0.86
N VAL A 598 16.79 -25.55 -0.39
CA VAL A 598 15.77 -24.99 -1.29
C VAL A 598 14.83 -26.08 -1.77
N ILE A 599 15.30 -27.27 -2.16
CA ILE A 599 14.42 -28.43 -2.38
C ILE A 599 13.86 -28.93 -1.05
N GLY A 600 14.55 -28.85 0.08
CA GLY A 600 13.95 -29.15 1.38
C GLY A 600 12.79 -28.23 1.73
N ASP A 601 12.89 -26.93 1.40
CA ASP A 601 11.85 -25.92 1.62
C ASP A 601 10.78 -25.93 0.50
N ILE A 602 11.12 -26.38 -0.71
CA ILE A 602 10.19 -26.59 -1.84
C ILE A 602 9.47 -27.94 -1.74
N ALA A 603 10.10 -28.99 -1.19
CA ALA A 603 9.54 -30.34 -1.02
C ALA A 603 8.80 -30.49 0.31
N LYS A 604 9.10 -29.64 1.31
CA LYS A 604 8.20 -29.40 2.45
C LYS A 604 7.02 -28.49 2.09
N ARG A 605 7.00 -27.91 0.89
CA ARG A 605 5.79 -27.33 0.30
C ARG A 605 5.13 -28.41 -0.55
N PRO A 606 3.96 -28.92 -0.16
CA PRO A 606 3.28 -29.88 -1.01
C PRO A 606 2.90 -29.21 -2.33
N ILE A 607 3.28 -29.83 -3.46
CA ILE A 607 2.66 -29.60 -4.76
C ILE A 607 1.31 -30.32 -4.73
N THR A 608 0.40 -29.83 -3.91
CA THR A 608 -1.03 -30.11 -3.95
C THR A 608 -1.73 -28.84 -3.49
N THR A 609 -2.89 -28.57 -4.08
CA THR A 609 -3.76 -27.40 -3.93
C THR A 609 -4.35 -27.20 -2.53
N ASN A 610 -3.66 -27.60 -1.46
CA ASN A 610 -4.12 -27.43 -0.09
C ASN A 610 -2.99 -26.96 0.86
N LEU A 611 -2.94 -25.64 1.08
CA LEU A 611 -2.21 -24.99 2.19
C LEU A 611 -2.73 -25.47 3.56
N SER A 612 -1.85 -25.61 4.55
CA SER A 612 -2.18 -25.95 5.95
C SER A 612 -2.95 -24.82 6.64
N ALA A 613 -3.84 -25.17 7.58
CA ALA A 613 -4.79 -24.25 8.21
C ALA A 613 -4.14 -23.13 9.06
N SER A 614 -2.88 -23.28 9.49
CA SER A 614 -2.14 -22.24 10.21
C SER A 614 -1.45 -21.22 9.30
N ASP A 615 -1.15 -21.60 8.05
CA ASP A 615 -0.47 -20.72 7.07
C ASP A 615 -1.46 -20.05 6.09
N ARG A 616 -2.74 -20.47 6.06
CA ARG A 616 -3.84 -19.74 5.38
C ARG A 616 -4.35 -18.50 6.13
N LEU A 617 -3.93 -18.31 7.39
CA LEU A 617 -4.42 -17.24 8.26
C LEU A 617 -3.74 -15.87 8.06
N ILE A 618 -2.78 -15.71 7.13
CA ILE A 618 -1.93 -14.50 7.06
C ILE A 618 -1.76 -13.94 5.63
N PHE A 619 -2.45 -14.48 4.62
CA PHE A 619 -2.20 -14.12 3.21
C PHE A 619 -3.22 -13.19 2.53
N GLU A 620 -4.27 -12.71 3.19
CA GLU A 620 -5.32 -11.88 2.54
C GLU A 620 -5.73 -10.62 3.34
N SER A 621 -4.87 -10.12 4.23
CA SER A 621 -5.14 -8.86 4.95
C SER A 621 -4.70 -7.60 4.21
N CYS A 622 -4.18 -7.69 2.97
CA CYS A 622 -3.87 -6.56 2.06
C CYS A 622 -3.55 -7.13 0.66
N ALA A 623 -4.57 -7.31 -0.18
CA ALA A 623 -4.42 -7.50 -1.62
C ALA A 623 -5.52 -6.68 -2.34
N PRO A 624 -5.23 -6.13 -3.53
CA PRO A 624 -5.82 -4.90 -4.03
C PRO A 624 -7.26 -5.08 -4.52
N PHE A 625 -8.09 -4.05 -4.33
CA PHE A 625 -9.38 -3.89 -5.01
C PHE A 625 -9.17 -3.84 -6.54
N TYR A 626 -9.13 -5.01 -7.18
CA TYR A 626 -9.33 -5.15 -8.63
C TYR A 626 -10.81 -4.93 -8.92
N LYS A 627 -11.18 -3.74 -9.44
CA LYS A 627 -12.48 -3.53 -10.08
C LYS A 627 -12.37 -3.87 -11.57
N GLU A 628 -12.76 -5.10 -11.93
CA GLU A 628 -13.52 -5.29 -13.17
C GLU A 628 -14.99 -4.93 -12.86
N ASP A 629 -15.67 -4.32 -13.84
CA ASP A 629 -17.02 -3.75 -13.79
C ASP A 629 -17.97 -4.42 -12.79
N HIS A 630 -18.26 -3.72 -11.68
CA HIS A 630 -19.26 -4.19 -10.72
C HIS A 630 -20.65 -4.11 -11.35
N LYS A 631 -21.28 -5.27 -11.56
CA LYS A 631 -22.74 -5.35 -11.66
C LYS A 631 -23.30 -4.99 -10.29
N VAL A 632 -23.67 -3.73 -10.10
CA VAL A 632 -24.39 -3.26 -8.90
C VAL A 632 -25.68 -4.07 -8.78
N VAL A 633 -25.77 -4.95 -7.79
CA VAL A 633 -27.06 -5.53 -7.40
C VAL A 633 -27.88 -4.39 -6.82
N LYS A 634 -28.96 -4.03 -7.51
CA LYS A 634 -29.89 -2.98 -7.12
C LYS A 634 -30.53 -3.40 -5.79
N ARG A 635 -30.12 -2.77 -4.68
CA ARG A 635 -30.69 -3.00 -3.35
C ARG A 635 -32.19 -2.67 -3.40
N VAL A 636 -33.02 -3.55 -2.84
CA VAL A 636 -34.48 -3.51 -3.06
C VAL A 636 -35.17 -2.71 -1.96
N CYS A 637 -34.70 -2.82 -0.72
CA CYS A 637 -35.15 -1.96 0.37
C CYS A 637 -34.26 -0.70 0.45
N PRO A 638 -34.82 0.52 0.35
CA PRO A 638 -34.04 1.75 0.37
C PRO A 638 -33.51 2.02 1.78
N ARG A 639 -32.29 1.53 2.07
CA ARG A 639 -31.63 1.70 3.37
C ARG A 639 -30.18 2.07 3.22
N ASN A 640 -29.71 2.90 4.14
CA ASN A 640 -28.29 3.20 4.28
C ASN A 640 -27.60 2.02 4.95
N MET A 641 -26.87 1.25 4.15
CA MET A 641 -26.07 0.14 4.65
C MET A 641 -24.91 0.64 5.50
N ARG A 642 -24.67 0.00 6.65
CA ARG A 642 -23.61 0.38 7.59
C ARG A 642 -22.99 -0.83 8.28
N PHE A 643 -21.80 -0.64 8.84
CA PHE A 643 -21.26 -1.55 9.86
C PHE A 643 -21.73 -1.10 11.25
N ARG A 644 -21.77 -2.02 12.23
CA ARG A 644 -21.96 -1.66 13.63
C ARG A 644 -20.75 -0.85 14.14
N PRO A 645 -20.95 0.13 15.01
CA PRO A 645 -19.85 0.76 15.74
C PRO A 645 -19.06 -0.31 16.48
N ALA A 646 -17.73 -0.27 16.38
CA ALA A 646 -16.85 -1.21 17.08
C ALA A 646 -16.91 -0.94 18.60
N ASN A 647 -17.82 -1.62 19.31
CA ASN A 647 -18.00 -1.50 20.75
C ASN A 647 -17.78 -2.89 21.39
N LYS A 648 -17.02 -2.97 22.49
CA LYS A 648 -16.73 -4.22 23.21
C LYS A 648 -17.98 -4.96 23.72
N ALA A 649 -19.14 -4.29 23.78
CA ALA A 649 -20.41 -4.87 24.22
C ALA A 649 -21.20 -5.66 23.15
N ASN A 650 -20.77 -5.63 21.88
CA ASN A 650 -21.47 -6.36 20.82
C ASN A 650 -21.00 -7.82 20.75
N ASP A 651 -21.93 -8.75 20.94
CA ASP A 651 -21.71 -10.20 20.78
C ASP A 651 -21.25 -10.55 19.35
N VAL A 652 -20.28 -11.48 19.24
CA VAL A 652 -19.80 -12.04 17.98
C VAL A 652 -20.57 -13.34 17.70
N THR A 653 -21.54 -13.28 16.78
CA THR A 653 -22.35 -14.45 16.40
C THR A 653 -21.81 -15.16 15.16
N ALA A 654 -21.65 -16.48 15.22
CA ALA A 654 -21.35 -17.30 14.06
C ALA A 654 -22.63 -17.70 13.31
N LEU A 655 -22.61 -17.61 11.98
CA LEU A 655 -23.61 -18.21 11.10
C LEU A 655 -23.01 -19.48 10.49
N ILE A 656 -23.40 -20.63 11.02
CA ILE A 656 -22.88 -21.95 10.71
C ILE A 656 -23.86 -22.71 9.83
N SER A 657 -23.33 -23.45 8.88
CA SER A 657 -24.11 -24.41 8.09
C SER A 657 -23.20 -25.31 7.25
N PHE A 658 -23.79 -26.38 6.73
CA PHE A 658 -23.23 -27.10 5.58
C PHE A 658 -23.33 -26.22 4.29
N PRO A 659 -22.32 -26.25 3.40
CA PRO A 659 -22.40 -25.59 2.08
C PRO A 659 -23.70 -25.95 1.32
N GLY A 660 -24.24 -25.05 0.49
CA GLY A 660 -25.53 -25.30 -0.18
C GLY A 660 -26.80 -25.17 0.67
N SER A 661 -26.69 -24.88 1.98
CA SER A 661 -27.85 -24.71 2.90
C SER A 661 -28.54 -23.33 2.86
N GLY A 662 -28.12 -22.42 1.98
CA GLY A 662 -28.80 -21.14 1.76
C GLY A 662 -28.27 -19.91 2.51
N ASN A 663 -27.06 -19.97 3.07
CA ASN A 663 -26.46 -18.86 3.85
C ASN A 663 -26.41 -17.53 3.14
N THR A 664 -26.04 -17.53 1.85
CA THR A 664 -25.94 -16.29 1.06
C THR A 664 -27.30 -15.59 1.00
N TRP A 665 -28.38 -16.35 0.82
CA TRP A 665 -29.73 -15.82 0.84
C TRP A 665 -30.14 -15.32 2.23
N MET A 666 -29.86 -16.09 3.29
CA MET A 666 -30.12 -15.67 4.67
C MET A 666 -29.38 -14.37 5.03
N ARG A 667 -28.12 -14.23 4.59
CA ARG A 667 -27.34 -13.01 4.77
C ARG A 667 -27.97 -11.83 4.03
N GLN A 668 -28.41 -12.02 2.79
CA GLN A 668 -29.11 -10.97 2.04
C GLN A 668 -30.35 -10.50 2.80
N ILE A 669 -31.18 -11.44 3.28
CA ILE A 669 -32.38 -11.14 4.07
C ILE A 669 -32.01 -10.33 5.31
N MET A 670 -30.99 -10.75 6.06
CA MET A 670 -30.55 -10.05 7.27
C MET A 670 -30.02 -8.64 6.99
N GLU A 671 -29.25 -8.46 5.91
CA GLU A 671 -28.73 -7.16 5.48
C GLU A 671 -29.86 -6.21 5.06
N GLU A 672 -30.79 -6.68 4.23
CA GLU A 672 -31.95 -5.89 3.79
C GLU A 672 -32.89 -5.58 4.97
N ALA A 673 -33.01 -6.50 5.93
CA ALA A 673 -33.86 -6.35 7.11
C ALA A 673 -33.32 -5.38 8.15
N THR A 674 -32.00 -5.13 8.18
CA THR A 674 -31.35 -4.35 9.24
C THR A 674 -30.62 -3.11 8.73
N GLY A 675 -30.23 -3.09 7.45
CA GLY A 675 -29.27 -2.11 6.93
C GLY A 675 -27.86 -2.31 7.49
N ILE A 676 -27.54 -3.47 8.07
CA ILE A 676 -26.24 -3.76 8.68
C ILE A 676 -25.59 -4.95 7.98
N TYR A 677 -24.31 -4.81 7.61
CA TYR A 677 -23.59 -5.87 6.89
C TYR A 677 -23.39 -7.15 7.70
N THR A 678 -23.36 -8.27 6.98
CA THR A 678 -22.98 -9.60 7.49
C THR A 678 -21.55 -9.96 7.09
N GLY A 679 -20.85 -10.65 7.97
CA GLY A 679 -19.47 -11.08 7.78
C GLY A 679 -19.31 -12.48 7.21
N ALA A 680 -18.09 -12.84 6.83
CA ALA A 680 -17.67 -14.20 6.54
C ALA A 680 -16.20 -14.42 6.93
N ILE A 681 -15.84 -15.64 7.35
CA ILE A 681 -14.44 -15.99 7.68
C ILE A 681 -13.55 -16.03 6.43
N TYR A 682 -14.13 -16.34 5.28
CA TYR A 682 -13.47 -16.36 3.97
C TYR A 682 -14.04 -15.26 3.07
N CYS A 683 -13.30 -14.88 2.03
CA CYS A 683 -13.74 -13.91 1.03
C CYS A 683 -14.23 -14.63 -0.24
N ASP A 684 -15.51 -14.48 -0.56
CA ASP A 684 -16.09 -14.83 -1.86
C ASP A 684 -16.19 -13.56 -2.72
N GLU A 685 -15.27 -13.42 -3.69
CA GLU A 685 -15.16 -12.22 -4.51
C GLU A 685 -16.43 -11.92 -5.32
N ASP A 686 -17.18 -12.94 -5.73
CA ASP A 686 -18.44 -12.75 -6.45
C ASP A 686 -19.53 -12.19 -5.53
N LEU A 687 -19.60 -12.66 -4.29
CA LEU A 687 -20.51 -12.09 -3.29
C LEU A 687 -20.10 -10.67 -2.87
N LYS A 688 -18.80 -10.41 -2.71
CA LYS A 688 -18.28 -9.07 -2.40
C LYS A 688 -18.61 -8.08 -3.52
N ARG A 689 -18.41 -8.45 -4.78
CA ARG A 689 -18.82 -7.67 -5.97
C ARG A 689 -20.32 -7.46 -6.04
N ALA A 690 -21.10 -8.41 -5.52
CA ALA A 690 -22.55 -8.32 -5.50
C ALA A 690 -23.12 -7.60 -4.27
N GLY A 691 -22.27 -6.98 -3.44
CA GLY A 691 -22.67 -6.04 -2.39
C GLY A 691 -22.52 -6.54 -0.95
N PHE A 692 -22.01 -7.75 -0.71
CA PHE A 692 -21.69 -8.26 0.63
C PHE A 692 -20.33 -7.71 1.12
N LEU A 693 -20.30 -6.45 1.54
CA LEU A 693 -19.03 -5.77 1.90
C LEU A 693 -18.36 -6.31 3.17
N GLY A 694 -19.06 -7.12 3.97
CA GLY A 694 -18.50 -7.78 5.15
C GLY A 694 -17.75 -9.09 4.86
N GLU A 695 -17.57 -9.51 3.60
CA GLU A 695 -16.66 -10.62 3.28
C GLU A 695 -15.27 -10.39 3.91
N TYR A 696 -14.74 -11.41 4.59
CA TYR A 696 -13.49 -11.35 5.38
C TYR A 696 -13.54 -10.53 6.69
N LEU A 697 -14.69 -9.97 7.07
CA LEU A 697 -14.85 -9.23 8.33
C LEU A 697 -15.31 -10.17 9.45
N THR A 698 -14.44 -10.38 10.42
CA THR A 698 -14.64 -11.28 11.58
C THR A 698 -14.66 -10.53 12.92
N SER A 699 -15.02 -9.25 12.91
CA SER A 699 -15.19 -8.43 14.11
C SER A 699 -16.67 -8.29 14.46
N ASN A 700 -16.96 -7.70 15.61
CA ASN A 700 -18.33 -7.35 16.02
C ASN A 700 -18.90 -6.12 15.30
N ALA A 701 -18.25 -5.66 14.22
CA ALA A 701 -18.75 -4.64 13.31
C ALA A 701 -19.83 -5.18 12.34
N VAL A 702 -20.04 -6.49 12.30
CA VAL A 702 -21.10 -7.16 11.51
C VAL A 702 -22.10 -7.86 12.41
N ILE A 703 -23.30 -8.13 11.90
CA ILE A 703 -24.37 -8.76 12.70
C ILE A 703 -24.23 -10.27 12.89
N ALA A 704 -23.56 -10.97 11.98
CA ALA A 704 -23.24 -12.39 12.05
C ALA A 704 -22.11 -12.73 11.08
N ILE A 705 -21.28 -13.73 11.39
CA ILE A 705 -20.12 -14.13 10.59
C ILE A 705 -20.32 -15.54 10.04
N LYS A 706 -20.44 -15.67 8.72
CA LYS A 706 -20.60 -16.94 8.00
C LYS A 706 -19.35 -17.81 8.09
N THR A 707 -19.53 -19.11 8.35
CA THR A 707 -18.49 -20.12 8.13
C THR A 707 -19.04 -21.53 7.87
N HIS A 708 -18.23 -22.36 7.21
CA HIS A 708 -18.48 -23.79 6.95
C HIS A 708 -17.46 -24.70 7.65
N LEU A 709 -16.64 -24.14 8.55
CA LEU A 709 -15.59 -24.89 9.20
C LEU A 709 -16.19 -25.97 10.12
N THR A 710 -15.60 -27.16 10.07
CA THR A 710 -16.06 -28.34 10.81
C THR A 710 -15.21 -28.63 12.05
N ASP A 711 -14.37 -27.67 12.48
CA ASP A 711 -13.37 -27.82 13.54
C ASP A 711 -13.61 -26.83 14.69
N ASN A 712 -13.66 -27.36 15.93
CA ASN A 712 -13.88 -26.61 17.18
C ASN A 712 -12.69 -25.75 17.62
N ARG A 713 -11.54 -25.81 16.95
CA ARG A 713 -10.33 -25.05 17.35
C ARG A 713 -10.46 -23.52 17.27
N LEU A 714 -11.43 -22.99 16.54
CA LEU A 714 -11.77 -21.56 16.55
C LEU A 714 -12.66 -21.15 17.73
N ILE A 715 -13.24 -22.12 18.44
CA ILE A 715 -14.16 -21.88 19.56
C ILE A 715 -13.36 -21.65 20.86
N ASN A 716 -12.17 -22.26 20.98
CA ASN A 716 -11.37 -22.29 22.22
C ASN A 716 -10.06 -21.46 22.18
N GLY A 717 -10.02 -20.37 21.41
CA GLY A 717 -9.11 -19.26 21.71
C GLY A 717 -7.59 -19.49 21.51
N LYS A 718 -7.13 -20.51 20.76
CA LYS A 718 -5.69 -20.60 20.41
C LYS A 718 -5.22 -19.56 19.38
N SER A 719 -6.16 -18.83 18.77
CA SER A 719 -5.92 -17.69 17.86
C SER A 719 -6.59 -16.38 18.31
N GLY A 720 -7.19 -16.33 19.51
CA GLY A 720 -7.63 -15.08 20.16
C GLY A 720 -9.02 -14.52 19.81
N LYS A 721 -9.94 -15.27 19.17
CA LYS A 721 -11.36 -14.85 19.03
C LYS A 721 -12.31 -16.05 19.15
N SER A 722 -13.10 -16.15 20.22
CA SER A 722 -14.21 -17.11 20.35
C SER A 722 -15.54 -16.46 19.94
N PHE A 723 -16.47 -17.23 19.40
CA PHE A 723 -17.84 -16.77 19.19
C PHE A 723 -18.63 -16.77 20.51
N ASP A 724 -19.50 -15.78 20.66
CA ASP A 724 -20.35 -15.61 21.85
C ASP A 724 -21.66 -16.39 21.69
N SER A 725 -22.14 -16.55 20.45
CA SER A 725 -23.35 -17.29 20.10
C SER A 725 -23.29 -17.89 18.69
N VAL A 726 -24.18 -18.84 18.40
CA VAL A 726 -24.21 -19.59 17.14
C VAL A 726 -25.62 -19.60 16.55
N ILE A 727 -25.74 -19.28 15.26
CA ILE A 727 -26.90 -19.58 14.44
C ILE A 727 -26.53 -20.76 13.55
N PHE A 728 -27.23 -21.88 13.68
CA PHE A 728 -27.05 -23.07 12.85
C PHE A 728 -28.17 -23.14 11.81
N LEU A 729 -27.82 -22.80 10.56
CA LEU A 729 -28.70 -22.92 9.41
C LEU A 729 -28.58 -24.33 8.83
N THR A 730 -29.67 -25.08 8.88
CA THR A 730 -29.75 -26.43 8.32
C THR A 730 -30.73 -26.53 7.16
N ARG A 731 -30.53 -27.53 6.31
CA ARG A 731 -31.35 -27.85 5.13
C ARG A 731 -31.37 -29.36 4.95
N ASN A 732 -32.39 -29.90 4.29
CA ASN A 732 -32.40 -31.30 3.88
C ASN A 732 -31.06 -31.66 3.19
N PRO A 733 -30.33 -32.68 3.68
CA PRO A 733 -28.98 -33.01 3.19
C PRO A 733 -28.96 -33.39 1.70
N TYR A 734 -30.01 -34.04 1.19
CA TYR A 734 -30.12 -34.36 -0.24
C TYR A 734 -30.14 -33.07 -1.08
N ASP A 735 -31.00 -32.12 -0.71
CA ASP A 735 -31.13 -30.85 -1.42
C ASP A 735 -29.89 -29.97 -1.23
N ALA A 736 -29.23 -30.03 -0.07
CA ALA A 736 -28.03 -29.26 0.22
C ALA A 736 -26.82 -29.78 -0.58
N ILE A 737 -26.66 -31.10 -0.70
CA ILE A 737 -25.59 -31.72 -1.51
C ILE A 737 -25.78 -31.39 -2.99
N ILE A 738 -26.99 -31.49 -3.53
CA ILE A 738 -27.30 -31.06 -4.90
C ILE A 738 -27.01 -29.56 -5.07
N ALA A 739 -27.43 -28.73 -4.11
CA ALA A 739 -27.19 -27.30 -4.15
C ALA A 739 -25.70 -26.95 -4.14
N GLU A 740 -24.87 -27.72 -3.44
CA GLU A 740 -23.43 -27.54 -3.42
C GLU A 740 -22.77 -28.03 -4.71
N ALA A 741 -23.21 -29.16 -5.25
CA ALA A 741 -22.76 -29.66 -6.56
C ALA A 741 -23.04 -28.65 -7.67
N ASN A 742 -24.25 -28.08 -7.67
CA ASN A 742 -24.63 -27.01 -8.60
C ASN A 742 -23.68 -25.80 -8.47
N ARG A 743 -23.28 -25.42 -7.25
CA ARG A 743 -22.34 -24.32 -7.02
C ARG A 743 -20.94 -24.66 -7.52
N GLU A 744 -20.37 -25.80 -7.09
CA GLU A 744 -19.00 -26.19 -7.45
C GLU A 744 -18.83 -26.44 -8.96
N TRP A 745 -19.84 -27.02 -9.62
CA TRP A 745 -19.71 -27.41 -11.03
C TRP A 745 -20.08 -26.32 -12.04
N THR A 746 -20.75 -25.25 -11.60
CA THR A 746 -21.08 -24.09 -12.43
C THR A 746 -20.29 -22.84 -12.06
N GLU A 747 -19.55 -22.89 -10.94
CA GLU A 747 -18.84 -21.75 -10.34
C GLU A 747 -19.78 -20.54 -10.12
N ASP A 748 -21.06 -20.79 -9.85
CA ASP A 748 -22.10 -19.78 -9.73
C ASP A 748 -23.10 -20.12 -8.61
N HIS A 749 -23.43 -19.14 -7.78
CA HIS A 749 -24.32 -19.32 -6.63
C HIS A 749 -25.79 -19.52 -7.02
N THR A 750 -26.16 -19.24 -8.27
CA THR A 750 -27.55 -19.18 -8.75
C THR A 750 -27.89 -20.17 -9.87
N LYS A 751 -26.88 -20.73 -10.56
CA LYS A 751 -27.09 -21.66 -11.67
C LYS A 751 -27.29 -23.11 -11.21
N VAL A 752 -27.84 -23.90 -12.13
CA VAL A 752 -28.04 -25.35 -12.02
C VAL A 752 -27.12 -26.03 -13.02
N ALA A 753 -26.41 -27.09 -12.60
CA ALA A 753 -25.53 -27.86 -13.46
C ALA A 753 -26.33 -28.74 -14.44
N GLN A 754 -25.74 -29.02 -15.60
CA GLN A 754 -26.33 -29.92 -16.59
C GLN A 754 -26.49 -31.34 -16.02
N ILE A 755 -27.61 -31.99 -16.34
CA ILE A 755 -27.99 -33.30 -15.78
C ILE A 755 -26.96 -34.39 -16.11
N GLU A 756 -26.25 -34.25 -17.23
CA GLU A 756 -25.19 -35.17 -17.68
C GLU A 756 -24.06 -35.29 -16.66
N LYS A 757 -23.75 -34.23 -15.90
CA LYS A 757 -22.73 -34.27 -14.84
C LYS A 757 -23.13 -35.17 -13.68
N PHE A 758 -24.43 -35.26 -13.38
CA PHE A 758 -24.96 -36.14 -12.33
C PHE A 758 -25.09 -37.60 -12.80
N LYS A 759 -25.07 -37.84 -14.12
CA LYS A 759 -25.06 -39.19 -14.71
C LYS A 759 -23.68 -39.85 -14.69
N ASP A 760 -22.61 -39.09 -14.47
CA ASP A 760 -21.27 -39.63 -14.20
C ASP A 760 -21.22 -40.22 -12.78
N LEU A 761 -21.70 -41.46 -12.66
CA LEU A 761 -21.89 -42.13 -11.37
C LEU A 761 -20.62 -42.21 -10.54
N LYS A 762 -19.44 -42.29 -11.17
CA LYS A 762 -18.17 -42.36 -10.45
C LYS A 762 -17.85 -41.04 -9.76
N ASN A 763 -17.88 -39.93 -10.50
CA ASN A 763 -17.58 -38.62 -9.95
C ASN A 763 -18.69 -38.13 -8.99
N TRP A 764 -19.94 -38.47 -9.28
CA TRP A 764 -21.07 -38.10 -8.44
C TRP A 764 -21.13 -38.87 -7.12
N SER A 765 -20.89 -40.19 -7.13
CA SER A 765 -20.85 -40.99 -5.90
C SER A 765 -19.72 -40.57 -4.96
N GLU A 766 -18.53 -40.28 -5.51
CA GLU A 766 -17.40 -39.76 -4.72
C GLU A 766 -17.74 -38.40 -4.10
N PHE A 767 -18.40 -37.52 -4.86
CA PHE A 767 -18.85 -36.23 -4.38
C PHE A 767 -19.88 -36.36 -3.25
N VAL A 768 -20.94 -37.17 -3.44
CA VAL A 768 -21.97 -37.41 -2.42
C VAL A 768 -21.37 -38.01 -1.16
N SER A 769 -20.45 -38.97 -1.29
CA SER A 769 -19.79 -39.59 -0.13
C SER A 769 -19.00 -38.56 0.68
N LYS A 770 -18.18 -37.75 0.00
CA LYS A 770 -17.39 -36.68 0.63
C LYS A 770 -18.29 -35.66 1.32
N MET A 771 -19.34 -35.19 0.64
CA MET A 771 -20.21 -34.14 1.16
C MET A 771 -21.10 -34.61 2.31
N SER A 772 -21.58 -35.85 2.27
CA SER A 772 -22.34 -36.44 3.39
C SER A 772 -21.48 -36.49 4.66
N LYS A 773 -20.20 -36.91 4.56
CA LYS A 773 -19.28 -36.87 5.72
C LYS A 773 -19.07 -35.46 6.26
N ILE A 774 -18.91 -34.46 5.39
CA ILE A 774 -18.74 -33.05 5.81
C ILE A 774 -20.00 -32.55 6.50
N TRP A 775 -21.19 -32.90 5.98
CA TRP A 775 -22.46 -32.59 6.62
C TRP A 775 -22.56 -33.23 8.02
N GLU A 776 -22.22 -34.51 8.14
CA GLU A 776 -22.21 -35.23 9.42
C GLU A 776 -21.30 -34.54 10.44
N MET A 777 -20.07 -34.24 10.03
CA MET A 777 -19.10 -33.54 10.88
C MET A 777 -19.63 -32.17 11.31
N THR A 778 -20.22 -31.40 10.40
CA THR A 778 -20.78 -30.08 10.71
C THR A 778 -21.85 -30.17 11.81
N VAL A 779 -22.75 -31.16 11.71
CA VAL A 779 -23.79 -31.42 12.71
C VAL A 779 -23.18 -31.83 14.05
N ARG A 780 -22.24 -32.77 14.07
CA ARG A 780 -21.57 -33.22 15.31
C ARG A 780 -20.85 -32.08 16.02
N THR A 781 -20.06 -31.34 15.27
CA THR A 781 -19.23 -30.24 15.76
C THR A 781 -20.08 -29.16 16.40
N TRP A 782 -21.07 -28.62 15.68
CA TRP A 782 -21.71 -27.36 16.10
C TRP A 782 -23.00 -27.51 16.91
N LEU A 783 -23.73 -28.63 16.80
CA LEU A 783 -24.91 -28.87 17.64
C LEU A 783 -24.56 -29.41 19.03
N GLN A 784 -23.29 -29.71 19.28
CA GLN A 784 -22.80 -30.17 20.58
C GLN A 784 -22.09 -29.07 21.37
N GLU A 785 -22.00 -27.86 20.84
CA GLU A 785 -21.32 -26.73 21.50
C GLU A 785 -22.11 -26.17 22.68
N ASP A 786 -21.39 -25.82 23.75
CA ASP A 786 -21.95 -25.19 24.96
C ASP A 786 -21.99 -23.66 24.81
N LYS A 787 -22.69 -23.21 23.77
CA LYS A 787 -22.90 -21.80 23.44
C LYS A 787 -24.39 -21.54 23.18
N PRO A 788 -24.89 -20.32 23.41
CA PRO A 788 -26.22 -19.93 22.96
C PRO A 788 -26.40 -20.26 21.48
N LEU A 789 -27.38 -21.11 21.17
CA LEU A 789 -27.59 -21.70 19.85
C LEU A 789 -29.01 -21.43 19.34
N LEU A 790 -29.12 -20.87 18.14
CA LEU A 790 -30.38 -20.76 17.39
C LEU A 790 -30.34 -21.67 16.16
N ILE A 791 -31.33 -22.54 16.03
CA ILE A 791 -31.46 -23.42 14.86
C ILE A 791 -32.50 -22.83 13.90
N VAL A 792 -32.10 -22.70 12.65
CA VAL A 792 -32.93 -22.20 11.55
C VAL A 792 -32.96 -23.26 10.46
N ARG A 793 -34.14 -23.75 10.09
CA ARG A 793 -34.28 -24.62 8.91
C ARG A 793 -34.53 -23.76 7.67
N TYR A 794 -33.83 -24.06 6.59
CA TYR A 794 -33.98 -23.36 5.32
C TYR A 794 -35.43 -23.46 4.79
N GLU A 795 -36.08 -24.60 5.02
CA GLU A 795 -37.47 -24.87 4.64
C GLU A 795 -38.45 -23.99 5.43
N ASP A 796 -38.19 -23.76 6.73
CA ASP A 796 -38.97 -22.84 7.56
C ASP A 796 -38.73 -21.39 7.13
N LEU A 797 -37.49 -21.02 6.79
CA LEU A 797 -37.16 -19.70 6.28
C LEU A 797 -37.85 -19.41 4.93
N LYS A 798 -38.08 -20.45 4.12
CA LYS A 798 -38.80 -20.36 2.84
C LYS A 798 -40.32 -20.26 3.02
N SER A 799 -40.89 -21.00 3.97
CA SER A 799 -42.34 -21.08 4.18
C SER A 799 -42.88 -19.98 5.11
N ASP A 800 -42.09 -19.55 6.09
CA ASP A 800 -42.47 -18.56 7.11
C ASP A 800 -41.35 -17.54 7.37
N LEU A 801 -40.99 -16.82 6.31
CA LEU A 801 -39.87 -15.87 6.32
C LEU A 801 -40.00 -14.82 7.44
N LEU A 802 -41.20 -14.29 7.67
CA LEU A 802 -41.42 -13.19 8.63
C LEU A 802 -41.10 -13.62 10.05
N ASN A 803 -41.69 -14.73 10.52
CA ASN A 803 -41.50 -15.17 11.89
C ASN A 803 -40.08 -15.70 12.12
N GLN A 804 -39.50 -16.38 11.13
CA GLN A 804 -38.11 -16.82 11.22
C GLN A 804 -37.14 -15.64 11.32
N LEU A 805 -37.37 -14.57 10.54
CA LEU A 805 -36.55 -13.37 10.60
C LEU A 805 -36.68 -12.65 11.95
N LYS A 806 -37.90 -12.55 12.52
CA LYS A 806 -38.10 -12.02 13.89
C LYS A 806 -37.32 -12.82 14.93
N ARG A 807 -37.34 -14.16 14.85
CA ARG A 807 -36.57 -15.05 15.73
C ARG A 807 -35.06 -14.79 15.61
N ILE A 808 -34.55 -14.69 14.39
CA ILE A 808 -33.13 -14.43 14.11
C ILE A 808 -32.69 -13.08 14.67
N LEU A 809 -33.42 -12.00 14.38
CA LEU A 809 -33.02 -10.65 14.82
C LEU A 809 -33.13 -10.48 16.34
N THR A 810 -34.12 -11.13 16.96
CA THR A 810 -34.26 -11.16 18.43
C THR A 810 -33.06 -11.88 19.07
N PHE A 811 -32.64 -13.03 18.52
CA PHE A 811 -31.46 -13.74 18.98
C PHE A 811 -30.17 -12.93 18.82
N LEU A 812 -30.05 -12.17 17.73
CA LEU A 812 -28.92 -11.28 17.44
C LEU A 812 -28.95 -9.96 18.21
N LYS A 813 -29.98 -9.74 19.05
CA LYS A 813 -30.22 -8.50 19.80
C LYS A 813 -30.21 -7.25 18.90
N VAL A 814 -30.72 -7.37 17.67
CA VAL A 814 -30.82 -6.26 16.72
C VAL A 814 -32.21 -5.64 16.83
N PRO A 815 -32.35 -4.34 17.14
CA PRO A 815 -33.65 -3.68 17.10
C PRO A 815 -34.15 -3.63 15.66
N TYR A 816 -35.44 -3.94 15.48
CA TYR A 816 -36.13 -3.90 14.19
C TYR A 816 -37.53 -3.30 14.33
N THR A 817 -38.11 -2.86 13.22
CA THR A 817 -39.51 -2.40 13.13
C THR A 817 -40.31 -3.30 12.20
N GLU A 818 -41.64 -3.31 12.32
CA GLU A 818 -42.50 -4.12 11.44
C GLU A 818 -42.39 -3.68 9.98
N ASP A 819 -42.27 -2.39 9.71
CA ASP A 819 -42.07 -1.85 8.35
C ASP A 819 -40.79 -2.38 7.69
N GLN A 820 -39.73 -2.51 8.48
CA GLN A 820 -38.47 -3.06 8.02
C GLN A 820 -38.62 -4.51 7.55
N LEU A 821 -39.37 -5.32 8.28
CA LEU A 821 -39.61 -6.71 7.94
C LEU A 821 -40.58 -6.84 6.76
N HIS A 822 -41.61 -6.00 6.70
CA HIS A 822 -42.55 -5.95 5.58
C HIS A 822 -41.89 -5.53 4.26
N CYS A 823 -40.88 -4.66 4.28
CA CYS A 823 -40.11 -4.34 3.08
C CYS A 823 -39.43 -5.59 2.50
N VAL A 824 -38.78 -6.39 3.34
CA VAL A 824 -38.07 -7.60 2.92
C VAL A 824 -39.03 -8.64 2.34
N LEU A 825 -40.23 -8.77 2.91
CA LEU A 825 -41.29 -9.62 2.36
C LEU A 825 -41.75 -9.15 0.97
N LYS A 826 -41.93 -7.84 0.78
CA LYS A 826 -42.34 -7.24 -0.50
C LYS A 826 -41.23 -7.26 -1.56
N ALA A 827 -39.97 -7.22 -1.13
CA ALA A 827 -38.79 -7.09 -1.98
C ALA A 827 -38.53 -8.30 -2.90
N ASN A 828 -39.27 -9.41 -2.73
CA ASN A 828 -39.13 -10.65 -3.50
C ASN A 828 -37.65 -11.01 -3.80
N LEU A 829 -36.85 -11.10 -2.74
CA LEU A 829 -35.39 -11.27 -2.77
C LEU A 829 -34.99 -12.63 -3.33
N ASP A 830 -35.07 -12.78 -4.66
CA ASP A 830 -34.72 -14.00 -5.38
C ASP A 830 -33.31 -13.95 -6.01
N THR A 831 -32.51 -12.92 -5.72
CA THR A 831 -31.21 -12.70 -6.39
C THR A 831 -30.18 -13.78 -6.08
N PHE A 832 -30.16 -14.29 -4.84
CA PHE A 832 -29.30 -15.40 -4.40
C PHE A 832 -30.07 -16.66 -4.03
N LYS A 833 -31.35 -16.68 -4.40
CA LYS A 833 -32.21 -17.84 -4.31
C LYS A 833 -32.31 -18.40 -5.73
N ARG A 834 -31.96 -19.67 -5.91
CA ARG A 834 -32.13 -20.29 -7.23
C ARG A 834 -33.62 -20.17 -7.61
N LYS A 835 -33.90 -19.54 -8.75
CA LYS A 835 -35.26 -19.49 -9.29
C LYS A 835 -35.73 -20.94 -9.40
N ASN A 836 -36.92 -21.25 -8.89
CA ASN A 836 -37.50 -22.58 -9.06
C ASN A 836 -37.31 -22.97 -10.52
N GLY A 837 -36.52 -24.02 -10.77
CA GLY A 837 -36.50 -24.60 -12.09
C GLY A 837 -37.93 -25.01 -12.38
N SER A 838 -38.47 -24.50 -13.49
CA SER A 838 -39.55 -25.10 -14.28
C SER A 838 -39.69 -26.60 -14.03
N GLU A 839 -40.90 -27.17 -14.07
CA GLU A 839 -41.34 -28.58 -14.20
C GLU A 839 -40.30 -29.72 -14.42
N ASN A 840 -39.13 -29.43 -14.98
CA ASN A 840 -37.91 -30.22 -15.08
C ASN A 840 -37.22 -30.60 -13.76
N GLU A 841 -37.13 -29.77 -12.71
CA GLU A 841 -36.35 -30.12 -11.49
C GLU A 841 -36.94 -31.33 -10.72
N GLU A 842 -38.28 -31.39 -10.61
CA GLU A 842 -38.99 -32.57 -10.08
C GLU A 842 -38.87 -33.79 -11.00
N LYS A 843 -38.91 -33.56 -12.32
CA LYS A 843 -38.79 -34.61 -13.35
C LYS A 843 -37.45 -35.34 -13.32
N TYR A 844 -36.39 -34.67 -12.85
CA TYR A 844 -35.03 -35.22 -12.81
C TYR A 844 -34.53 -35.65 -11.42
N LYS A 845 -35.30 -35.42 -10.34
CA LYS A 845 -34.92 -35.84 -8.97
C LYS A 845 -34.56 -37.33 -8.86
N LYS A 846 -35.25 -38.19 -9.61
CA LYS A 846 -34.97 -39.65 -9.67
C LYS A 846 -33.62 -40.03 -10.27
N TYR A 847 -32.94 -39.12 -10.95
CA TYR A 847 -31.63 -39.38 -11.57
C TYR A 847 -30.46 -38.86 -10.73
N TYR A 848 -30.71 -38.15 -9.63
CA TYR A 848 -29.66 -37.63 -8.76
C TYR A 848 -29.19 -38.64 -7.72
N TYR A 849 -29.96 -39.64 -7.36
CA TYR A 849 -29.50 -40.61 -6.37
C TYR A 849 -29.85 -42.02 -6.82
N THR A 850 -28.85 -42.88 -6.86
CA THR A 850 -29.05 -44.34 -6.93
C THR A 850 -29.45 -44.85 -5.55
N ASP A 851 -30.06 -46.03 -5.48
CA ASP A 851 -30.45 -46.66 -4.21
C ASP A 851 -29.27 -46.77 -3.23
N GLU A 852 -28.07 -47.07 -3.74
CA GLU A 852 -26.83 -47.11 -2.97
C GLU A 852 -26.47 -45.75 -2.33
N LEU A 853 -26.61 -44.66 -3.09
CA LEU A 853 -26.34 -43.32 -2.57
C LEU A 853 -27.43 -42.86 -1.59
N VAL A 854 -28.68 -43.26 -1.81
CA VAL A 854 -29.76 -43.03 -0.84
C VAL A 854 -29.43 -43.72 0.48
N GLN A 855 -29.04 -44.99 0.45
CA GLN A 855 -28.62 -45.73 1.64
C GLN A 855 -27.44 -45.05 2.35
N TYR A 856 -26.46 -44.55 1.59
CA TYR A 856 -25.30 -43.86 2.16
C TYR A 856 -25.65 -42.56 2.88
N VAL A 857 -26.44 -41.70 2.24
CA VAL A 857 -26.90 -40.43 2.85
C VAL A 857 -27.76 -40.73 4.08
N ASN A 858 -28.69 -41.69 4.00
CA ASN A 858 -29.50 -42.10 5.14
C ASN A 858 -28.66 -42.64 6.30
N SER A 859 -27.67 -43.49 6.03
CA SER A 859 -26.74 -43.97 7.06
C SER A 859 -26.01 -42.81 7.75
N THR A 860 -25.65 -41.78 6.99
CA THR A 860 -25.01 -40.57 7.54
C THR A 860 -25.97 -39.77 8.43
N ILE A 861 -27.26 -39.68 8.07
CA ILE A 861 -28.30 -39.07 8.90
C ILE A 861 -28.50 -39.88 10.19
N GLU A 862 -28.56 -41.21 10.10
CA GLU A 862 -28.67 -42.10 11.26
C GLU A 862 -27.54 -41.90 12.27
N ASN A 863 -26.31 -41.75 11.77
CA ASN A 863 -25.13 -41.55 12.60
C ASN A 863 -25.25 -40.35 13.55
N VAL A 864 -25.99 -39.31 13.15
CA VAL A 864 -26.20 -38.07 13.93
C VAL A 864 -27.64 -37.90 14.41
N ARG A 865 -28.53 -38.85 14.14
CA ARG A 865 -29.94 -38.83 14.56
C ARG A 865 -30.14 -38.54 16.06
N PRO A 866 -29.34 -39.10 16.99
CA PRO A 866 -29.46 -38.74 18.41
C PRO A 866 -29.25 -37.25 18.70
N ILE A 867 -28.32 -36.61 17.97
CA ILE A 867 -28.02 -35.18 18.09
C ILE A 867 -29.18 -34.37 17.50
N LEU A 868 -29.66 -34.75 16.32
CA LEU A 868 -30.77 -34.07 15.63
C LEU A 868 -32.07 -34.12 16.44
N ASN A 869 -32.38 -35.27 17.06
CA ASN A 869 -33.57 -35.45 17.90
C ASN A 869 -33.56 -34.54 19.12
N LYS A 870 -32.38 -34.27 19.72
CA LYS A 870 -32.25 -33.33 20.86
C LYS A 870 -32.80 -31.94 20.52
N PHE A 871 -32.73 -31.56 19.25
CA PHE A 871 -33.17 -30.25 18.75
C PHE A 871 -34.43 -30.33 17.89
N SER A 872 -35.13 -31.47 17.89
CA SER A 872 -36.34 -31.70 17.07
C SER A 872 -36.13 -31.43 15.57
N ILE A 873 -34.93 -31.72 15.06
CA ILE A 873 -34.62 -31.59 13.63
C ILE A 873 -34.97 -32.92 12.95
N PHE A 874 -36.04 -32.91 12.15
CA PHE A 874 -36.44 -34.04 11.32
C PHE A 874 -36.30 -33.66 9.85
N TYR A 875 -35.63 -34.52 9.08
CA TYR A 875 -35.59 -34.47 7.63
C TYR A 875 -36.52 -35.56 7.11
N LEU A 876 -37.48 -35.18 6.28
CA LEU A 876 -38.33 -36.12 5.54
C LEU A 876 -37.56 -36.68 4.33
#